data_AF-A0A1Y5Q3T1-F1
#
_entry.id   AF-A0A1Y5Q3T1-F1
#
_cell.length_a   1.000
_cell.length_b   1.000
_cell.length_c   1.000
_cell.angle_alpha   90.00
_cell.angle_beta   90.00
_cell.angle_gamma   90.00
#
_symmetry.space_group_name_H-M   'P 1'
#
loop_
_entity.id
_entity.type
_entity.pdbx_description
1 polymer ?
#
loop_
_entity_poly.entity_id
_entity_poly.type
_entity_poly.pdbx_seq_one_letter_code
_entity_poly.pdbx_strand_id
1 'polypeptide(L)'
;MNRNRKPHAPPPRRQRGVATLLIVLVVGLAVSVTVAATVYSLRGTQSRQLTTHSATAAQAAAWRGVEALRLYLLQLNGAELEALQGPVQGMGALGVRSAAIVGVAPHGVDRYRVNATVTGEAGVGSALTTATVEVVYDVGPGAGGPGVPPVCASLPPAPMVFNGNLDYSGGKLDVTNSTTYENIVVAGNLTVGGGSSARISGCMKGDVKLGGGGITDNGHIYSEGSIRIDGMGNPSGTTLWGRNVDIGNGVSGGNYVAVKAGAYVVTVHSGDRAIGTSEVGGRLIASTVTGGIPWTTGTVLPAASGRVVVTLADGSQFLLDMGKVAIDDATGAVSGAAAAAELLAGEEDSQLPDALEFRSTAITGGNAGLFTLTIGQLWGHRVSVKGWSGKYDTLWGNGDIDIVSGTIGSLLGGSNLDVNNVSVAGSGRVAGALNKPVANVLAGQVGTSPGLPGLPYCDARVKPIDADNYKGMANYIFESVGGQPQLTIQHVRRADGSSIDGVYPLKNPSAGQLQVLQELMTCNHTNDKGCLNVRQNDGSWLLHGVNKMPAGVLWFDAKLTVDGTSTNLLNTLVNRGDIALTGSGHGDLVAPNFAGAAAVCGGAFYPANLCADHDSFVTWENPNDLDDEGNPRVYTGLPIANTAVVSEEDATMAGWTIKGSVLLGKKLFTNGATVTIQGSLTVGSNERSDTTISAGGIAVDVPDGDGSLNVVPVCSAGNPAIPAGPATASVLWSRYL
;
A
#
# COMPACT_ATOMS: atom_id res chain seq x y z
N MET A 1 -61.63 23.95 55.15
CA MET A 1 -61.01 24.11 53.82
C MET A 1 -59.66 23.41 53.82
N ASN A 2 -59.61 22.27 53.13
CA ASN A 2 -58.45 21.39 52.97
C ASN A 2 -57.46 21.97 51.94
N ARG A 3 -56.15 21.92 52.22
CA ARG A 3 -55.12 21.59 51.21
C ARG A 3 -53.81 21.20 51.91
N ASN A 4 -53.64 19.88 52.04
CA ASN A 4 -52.43 19.19 52.50
C ASN A 4 -51.31 19.25 51.45
N ARG A 5 -50.08 19.41 51.93
CA ARG A 5 -48.82 19.24 51.18
C ARG A 5 -48.69 17.80 50.67
N LYS A 6 -48.24 17.61 49.42
CA LYS A 6 -47.80 16.31 48.86
C LYS A 6 -46.27 16.25 48.72
N PRO A 7 -45.64 15.09 48.95
CA PRO A 7 -44.20 14.87 48.88
C PRO A 7 -43.70 14.53 47.45
N HIS A 8 -42.39 14.69 47.25
CA HIS A 8 -41.64 14.40 46.01
C HIS A 8 -41.86 12.99 45.45
N ALA A 9 -42.00 12.89 44.13
CA ALA A 9 -42.02 11.64 43.38
C ALA A 9 -40.59 11.22 42.97
N PRO A 10 -40.23 9.92 43.04
CA PRO A 10 -38.96 9.42 42.52
C PRO A 10 -38.96 9.28 40.98
N PRO A 11 -37.78 9.28 40.33
CA PRO A 11 -37.64 9.34 38.87
C PRO A 11 -38.03 8.02 38.17
N PRO A 12 -38.42 8.08 36.87
CA PRO A 12 -38.81 6.91 36.09
C PRO A 12 -37.63 5.98 35.82
N ARG A 13 -37.80 4.69 36.17
CA ARG A 13 -36.91 3.59 35.80
C ARG A 13 -36.94 3.36 34.28
N ARG A 14 -35.80 3.57 33.60
CA ARG A 14 -35.57 3.08 32.24
C ARG A 14 -35.51 1.55 32.25
N GLN A 15 -36.41 0.89 31.52
CA GLN A 15 -36.31 -0.54 31.20
C GLN A 15 -35.06 -0.78 30.33
N ARG A 16 -34.07 -1.52 30.86
CA ARG A 16 -32.84 -1.95 30.16
C ARG A 16 -32.79 -3.47 29.92
N GLY A 17 -33.93 -4.15 29.86
CA GLY A 17 -33.98 -5.63 29.80
C GLY A 17 -34.01 -6.24 28.40
N VAL A 18 -34.59 -5.54 27.41
CA VAL A 18 -34.90 -6.15 26.11
C VAL A 18 -33.75 -5.98 25.10
N ALA A 19 -33.00 -4.89 25.16
CA ALA A 19 -31.88 -4.62 24.24
C ALA A 19 -30.66 -5.52 24.52
N THR A 20 -30.36 -5.82 25.79
CA THR A 20 -29.29 -6.75 26.18
C THR A 20 -29.61 -8.18 25.79
N LEU A 21 -30.87 -8.61 25.87
CA LEU A 21 -31.30 -9.92 25.37
C LEU A 21 -31.18 -10.03 23.85
N LEU A 22 -31.51 -8.97 23.10
CA LEU A 22 -31.36 -8.94 21.63
C LEU A 22 -29.90 -8.94 21.19
N ILE A 23 -29.02 -8.21 21.88
CA ILE A 23 -27.58 -8.21 21.59
C ILE A 23 -26.96 -9.58 21.91
N VAL A 24 -27.32 -10.19 23.05
CA VAL A 24 -26.84 -11.54 23.40
C VAL A 24 -27.34 -12.61 22.42
N LEU A 25 -28.56 -12.48 21.89
CA LEU A 25 -29.12 -13.41 20.92
C LEU A 25 -28.51 -13.24 19.51
N VAL A 26 -28.15 -12.01 19.12
CA VAL A 26 -27.49 -11.69 17.85
C VAL A 26 -26.00 -12.06 17.87
N VAL A 27 -25.29 -11.84 18.98
CA VAL A 27 -23.90 -12.31 19.15
C VAL A 27 -23.85 -13.84 19.24
N GLY A 28 -24.83 -14.48 19.88
CA GLY A 28 -24.95 -15.95 19.90
C GLY A 28 -25.18 -16.57 18.50
N LEU A 29 -25.82 -15.84 17.58
CA LEU A 29 -26.05 -16.28 16.19
C LEU A 29 -24.84 -16.03 15.28
N ALA A 30 -24.11 -14.92 15.47
CA ALA A 30 -22.93 -14.58 14.67
C ALA A 30 -21.73 -15.51 14.95
N VAL A 31 -21.57 -15.99 16.19
CA VAL A 31 -20.43 -16.84 16.60
C VAL A 31 -20.63 -18.32 16.25
N SER A 32 -21.84 -18.72 15.85
CA SER A 32 -22.14 -20.09 15.42
C SER A 32 -21.45 -20.48 14.10
N VAL A 33 -21.03 -19.50 13.28
CA VAL A 33 -20.42 -19.73 11.96
C VAL A 33 -18.91 -20.00 12.05
N THR A 34 -18.21 -19.38 13.00
CA THR A 34 -16.75 -19.50 13.14
C THR A 34 -16.34 -20.84 13.76
N VAL A 35 -17.12 -21.36 14.71
CA VAL A 35 -16.87 -22.66 15.36
C VAL A 35 -17.06 -23.82 14.36
N ALA A 36 -18.00 -23.70 13.42
CA ALA A 36 -18.25 -24.70 12.39
C ALA A 36 -17.05 -24.89 11.43
N ALA A 37 -16.28 -23.83 11.18
CA ALA A 37 -15.11 -23.87 10.29
C ALA A 37 -13.92 -24.63 10.93
N THR A 38 -13.64 -24.40 12.21
CA THR A 38 -12.59 -25.13 12.95
C THR A 38 -12.92 -26.60 13.20
N VAL A 39 -14.20 -26.93 13.40
CA VAL A 39 -14.68 -28.31 13.69
C VAL A 39 -14.63 -29.23 12.46
N TYR A 40 -14.65 -28.68 11.25
CA TYR A 40 -14.53 -29.46 10.01
C TYR A 40 -13.17 -30.17 9.87
N SER A 41 -12.14 -29.70 10.58
CA SER A 41 -10.77 -30.26 10.53
C SER A 41 -10.56 -31.54 11.35
N LEU A 42 -11.50 -31.92 12.24
CA LEU A 42 -11.30 -33.00 13.23
C LEU A 42 -12.01 -34.33 12.92
N ARG A 43 -12.42 -34.59 11.67
CA ARG A 43 -13.03 -35.89 11.31
C ARG A 43 -11.98 -36.97 11.01
N GLY A 44 -11.76 -37.86 11.99
CA GLY A 44 -11.05 -39.14 11.85
C GLY A 44 -11.87 -40.35 12.35
N THR A 45 -12.43 -41.10 11.40
CA THR A 45 -12.82 -42.54 11.39
C THR A 45 -13.91 -43.18 12.30
N GLN A 46 -14.71 -44.03 11.62
CA GLN A 46 -15.48 -45.25 12.01
C GLN A 46 -16.86 -45.17 12.71
N SER A 47 -17.94 -45.21 11.91
CA SER A 47 -19.32 -45.51 12.35
C SER A 47 -19.76 -46.96 12.07
N ARG A 48 -19.06 -47.99 12.59
CA ARG A 48 -19.57 -49.38 12.51
C ARG A 48 -19.46 -50.27 13.77
N GLN A 49 -19.31 -49.70 14.97
CA GLN A 49 -19.32 -50.49 16.23
C GLN A 49 -20.02 -49.78 17.43
N LEU A 50 -21.16 -49.12 17.20
CA LEU A 50 -21.71 -48.13 18.15
C LEU A 50 -22.73 -48.62 19.20
N THR A 51 -23.02 -49.91 19.33
CA THR A 51 -23.92 -50.39 20.41
C THR A 51 -23.21 -50.98 21.63
N THR A 52 -21.94 -51.40 21.52
CA THR A 52 -21.19 -52.01 22.65
C THR A 52 -20.32 -50.99 23.42
N HIS A 53 -20.13 -49.77 22.88
CA HIS A 53 -19.26 -48.72 23.44
C HIS A 53 -19.95 -47.33 23.54
N SER A 54 -21.29 -47.27 23.55
CA SER A 54 -22.03 -45.99 23.52
C SER A 54 -21.71 -45.07 24.71
N ALA A 55 -21.45 -45.62 25.90
CA ALA A 55 -21.03 -44.84 27.07
C ALA A 55 -19.65 -44.19 26.87
N THR A 56 -18.66 -44.94 26.37
CA THR A 56 -17.32 -44.42 26.07
C THR A 56 -17.35 -43.39 24.95
N ALA A 57 -18.20 -43.61 23.93
CA ALA A 57 -18.39 -42.66 22.83
C ALA A 57 -19.07 -41.35 23.28
N ALA A 58 -20.06 -41.43 24.17
CA ALA A 58 -20.71 -40.26 24.76
C ALA A 58 -19.74 -39.47 25.67
N GLN A 59 -18.92 -40.18 26.46
CA GLN A 59 -17.85 -39.59 27.27
C GLN A 59 -16.79 -38.89 26.41
N ALA A 60 -16.38 -39.49 25.30
CA ALA A 60 -15.45 -38.88 24.35
C ALA A 60 -16.05 -37.64 23.67
N ALA A 61 -17.34 -37.67 23.32
CA ALA A 61 -18.04 -36.51 22.77
C ALA A 61 -18.15 -35.36 23.78
N ALA A 62 -18.40 -35.67 25.06
CA ALA A 62 -18.41 -34.68 26.13
C ALA A 62 -17.03 -33.99 26.27
N TRP A 63 -15.94 -34.75 26.23
CA TRP A 63 -14.57 -34.21 26.29
C TRP A 63 -14.17 -33.39 25.06
N ARG A 64 -14.65 -33.75 23.85
CA ARG A 64 -14.48 -32.88 22.67
C ARG A 64 -15.20 -31.55 22.85
N GLY A 65 -16.39 -31.56 23.47
CA GLY A 65 -17.11 -30.33 23.82
C GLY A 65 -16.40 -29.49 24.88
N VAL A 66 -15.77 -30.13 25.87
CA VAL A 66 -14.91 -29.46 26.87
C VAL A 66 -13.74 -28.75 26.18
N GLU A 67 -13.03 -29.41 25.26
CA GLU A 67 -11.91 -28.77 24.57
C GLU A 67 -12.37 -27.68 23.59
N ALA A 68 -13.49 -27.88 22.88
CA ALA A 68 -14.08 -26.86 22.03
C ALA A 68 -14.46 -25.60 22.84
N LEU A 69 -15.00 -25.79 24.05
CA LEU A 69 -15.32 -24.69 24.95
C LEU A 69 -14.04 -24.00 25.48
N ARG A 70 -12.97 -24.76 25.78
CA ARG A 70 -11.66 -24.18 26.15
C ARG A 70 -11.13 -23.27 25.06
N LEU A 71 -11.19 -23.71 23.79
CA LEU A 71 -10.75 -22.94 22.63
C LEU A 71 -11.59 -21.68 22.42
N TYR A 72 -12.90 -21.76 22.67
CA TYR A 72 -13.79 -20.59 22.67
C TYR A 72 -13.39 -19.57 23.74
N LEU A 73 -13.13 -20.01 24.97
CA LEU A 73 -12.74 -19.11 26.07
C LEU A 73 -11.39 -18.40 25.83
N LEU A 74 -10.50 -18.96 25.01
CA LEU A 74 -9.25 -18.31 24.59
C LEU A 74 -9.47 -17.09 23.69
N GLN A 75 -10.65 -16.96 23.07
CA GLN A 75 -10.94 -15.90 22.10
C GLN A 75 -11.61 -14.67 22.72
N LEU A 76 -11.96 -14.74 24.02
CA LEU A 76 -12.78 -13.73 24.67
C LEU A 76 -11.94 -12.69 25.41
N ASN A 77 -12.36 -11.42 25.30
CA ASN A 77 -11.83 -10.34 26.14
C ASN A 77 -12.52 -10.30 27.52
N GLY A 78 -12.04 -9.45 28.42
CA GLY A 78 -12.54 -9.37 29.80
C GLY A 78 -14.04 -8.99 29.89
N ALA A 79 -14.51 -8.07 29.04
CA ALA A 79 -15.91 -7.65 29.04
C ALA A 79 -16.84 -8.77 28.52
N GLU A 80 -16.38 -9.55 27.55
CA GLU A 80 -17.11 -10.70 27.01
C GLU A 80 -17.18 -11.84 28.01
N LEU A 81 -16.08 -12.14 28.71
CA LEU A 81 -16.05 -13.15 29.77
C LEU A 81 -17.03 -12.84 30.90
N GLU A 82 -17.10 -11.59 31.34
CA GLU A 82 -18.04 -11.15 32.38
C GLU A 82 -19.51 -11.25 31.96
N ALA A 83 -19.77 -11.19 30.65
CA ALA A 83 -21.11 -11.29 30.09
C ALA A 83 -21.55 -12.74 29.80
N LEU A 84 -20.65 -13.73 29.90
CA LEU A 84 -20.95 -15.13 29.59
C LEU A 84 -21.93 -15.76 30.59
N GLN A 85 -23.05 -16.25 30.07
CA GLN A 85 -24.01 -17.05 30.83
C GLN A 85 -24.92 -17.85 29.90
N GLY A 86 -25.33 -19.04 30.36
CA GLY A 86 -26.38 -19.81 29.69
C GLY A 86 -25.89 -20.77 28.60
N PRO A 87 -26.79 -21.23 27.71
CA PRO A 87 -26.51 -22.32 26.79
C PRO A 87 -25.55 -21.91 25.67
N VAL A 88 -24.59 -22.79 25.36
CA VAL A 88 -23.63 -22.66 24.25
C VAL A 88 -24.13 -23.51 23.08
N GLN A 89 -24.33 -22.87 21.92
CA GLN A 89 -24.90 -23.49 20.72
C GLN A 89 -23.81 -23.90 19.70
N GLY A 90 -24.17 -24.68 18.68
CA GLY A 90 -23.28 -25.00 17.55
C GLY A 90 -22.34 -26.21 17.73
N MET A 91 -22.40 -26.92 18.88
CA MET A 91 -21.53 -28.08 19.15
C MET A 91 -22.11 -29.44 18.72
N GLY A 92 -23.29 -29.46 18.10
CA GLY A 92 -23.99 -30.69 17.71
C GLY A 92 -23.17 -31.61 16.78
N ALA A 93 -22.35 -31.03 15.91
CA ALA A 93 -21.46 -31.77 15.01
C ALA A 93 -20.35 -32.56 15.72
N LEU A 94 -20.05 -32.24 17.00
CA LEU A 94 -19.07 -32.94 17.84
C LEU A 94 -19.67 -34.11 18.63
N GLY A 95 -20.98 -34.35 18.48
CA GLY A 95 -21.74 -35.25 19.34
C GLY A 95 -22.08 -34.65 20.71
N VAL A 96 -22.06 -33.31 20.84
CA VAL A 96 -22.44 -32.62 22.08
C VAL A 96 -23.92 -32.26 22.00
N ARG A 97 -24.72 -32.83 22.90
CA ARG A 97 -26.17 -32.59 23.00
C ARG A 97 -26.48 -31.22 23.61
N SER A 98 -25.72 -30.83 24.63
CA SER A 98 -25.87 -29.54 25.29
C SER A 98 -24.57 -29.12 25.95
N ALA A 99 -24.29 -27.83 25.93
CA ALA A 99 -23.25 -27.21 26.74
C ALA A 99 -23.83 -25.92 27.35
N ALA A 100 -23.45 -25.59 28.58
CA ALA A 100 -23.91 -24.38 29.25
C ALA A 100 -22.84 -23.80 30.17
N ILE A 101 -22.70 -22.48 30.16
CA ILE A 101 -21.94 -21.74 31.16
C ILE A 101 -22.83 -21.56 32.39
N VAL A 102 -22.41 -22.17 33.50
CA VAL A 102 -23.11 -22.17 34.80
C VAL A 102 -22.76 -20.92 35.60
N GLY A 103 -21.57 -20.36 35.42
CA GLY A 103 -21.20 -19.08 36.03
C GLY A 103 -19.77 -18.67 35.72
N VAL A 104 -19.52 -17.36 35.81
CA VAL A 104 -18.20 -16.74 35.68
C VAL A 104 -17.92 -15.91 36.92
N ALA A 105 -16.73 -16.04 37.50
CA ALA A 105 -16.30 -15.28 38.66
C ALA A 105 -14.84 -14.82 38.53
N PRO A 106 -14.48 -13.59 38.92
CA PRO A 106 -13.08 -13.16 38.97
C PRO A 106 -12.24 -14.04 39.90
N HIS A 107 -11.01 -14.32 39.52
CA HIS A 107 -10.08 -15.22 40.21
C HIS A 107 -8.63 -14.72 40.11
N GLY A 108 -8.35 -13.58 40.74
CA GLY A 108 -7.03 -12.92 40.73
C GLY A 108 -7.02 -11.63 39.92
N VAL A 109 -5.82 -11.14 39.58
CA VAL A 109 -5.63 -10.03 38.64
C VAL A 109 -5.76 -10.58 37.23
N ASP A 110 -6.66 -10.00 36.43
CA ASP A 110 -6.92 -10.37 35.04
C ASP A 110 -7.11 -11.87 34.82
N ARG A 111 -7.89 -12.52 35.70
CA ARG A 111 -8.26 -13.93 35.57
C ARG A 111 -9.69 -14.20 36.02
N TYR A 112 -10.34 -15.14 35.35
CA TYR A 112 -11.71 -15.55 35.58
C TYR A 112 -11.81 -17.07 35.72
N ARG A 113 -12.66 -17.51 36.64
CA ARG A 113 -13.09 -18.88 36.78
C ARG A 113 -14.41 -19.06 36.04
N VAL A 114 -14.42 -19.92 35.03
CA VAL A 114 -15.61 -20.23 34.22
C VAL A 114 -16.08 -21.64 34.53
N ASN A 115 -17.29 -21.78 35.06
CA ASN A 115 -17.92 -23.07 35.35
C ASN A 115 -18.85 -23.44 34.19
N ALA A 116 -18.73 -24.66 33.67
CA ALA A 116 -19.56 -25.14 32.59
C ALA A 116 -19.99 -26.61 32.76
N THR A 117 -21.11 -26.95 32.14
CA THR A 117 -21.54 -28.34 31.96
C THR A 117 -21.59 -28.68 30.47
N VAL A 118 -21.08 -29.86 30.10
CA VAL A 118 -21.03 -30.33 28.72
C VAL A 118 -21.56 -31.75 28.66
N THR A 119 -22.63 -31.97 27.91
CA THR A 119 -23.28 -33.28 27.72
C THR A 119 -22.99 -33.81 26.33
N GLY A 120 -22.17 -34.86 26.25
CA GLY A 120 -21.96 -35.66 25.05
C GLY A 120 -23.06 -36.69 24.86
N GLU A 121 -23.33 -37.06 23.61
CA GLU A 121 -24.31 -38.06 23.21
C GLU A 121 -23.73 -39.01 22.15
N ALA A 122 -24.04 -40.29 22.30
CA ALA A 122 -23.71 -41.30 21.31
C ALA A 122 -24.80 -42.38 21.22
N GLY A 123 -25.06 -42.86 20.00
CA GLY A 123 -26.10 -43.84 19.70
C GLY A 123 -26.83 -43.50 18.39
N VAL A 124 -27.72 -44.39 17.96
CA VAL A 124 -28.61 -44.18 16.80
C VAL A 124 -29.99 -44.75 17.14
N GLY A 125 -31.05 -44.00 16.83
CA GLY A 125 -32.43 -44.39 17.14
C GLY A 125 -32.81 -44.14 18.60
N SER A 126 -33.56 -45.06 19.23
CA SER A 126 -34.10 -44.93 20.59
C SER A 126 -33.11 -45.28 21.72
N ALA A 127 -31.90 -45.73 21.39
CA ALA A 127 -30.85 -46.07 22.35
C ALA A 127 -29.76 -44.98 22.37
N LEU A 128 -30.11 -43.81 22.88
CA LEU A 128 -29.18 -42.68 23.07
C LEU A 128 -28.51 -42.81 24.44
N THR A 129 -27.19 -42.83 24.46
CA THR A 129 -26.38 -42.77 25.69
C THR A 129 -25.78 -41.38 25.81
N THR A 130 -25.92 -40.75 26.97
CA THR A 130 -25.34 -39.43 27.25
C THR A 130 -24.33 -39.50 28.37
N ALA A 131 -23.33 -38.62 28.34
CA ALA A 131 -22.39 -38.42 29.43
C ALA A 131 -22.20 -36.93 29.68
N THR A 132 -22.34 -36.50 30.93
CA THR A 132 -22.21 -35.09 31.29
C THR A 132 -20.92 -34.87 32.06
N VAL A 133 -20.12 -33.90 31.64
CA VAL A 133 -18.92 -33.43 32.32
C VAL A 133 -19.20 -32.05 32.89
N GLU A 134 -18.99 -31.90 34.19
CA GLU A 134 -18.84 -30.60 34.82
C GLU A 134 -17.36 -30.20 34.78
N VAL A 135 -17.06 -29.00 34.32
CA VAL A 135 -15.70 -28.52 34.13
C VAL A 135 -15.56 -27.08 34.60
N VAL A 136 -14.40 -26.77 35.19
CA VAL A 136 -14.03 -25.42 35.60
C VAL A 136 -12.76 -25.01 34.88
N TYR A 137 -12.78 -23.85 34.23
CA TYR A 137 -11.63 -23.27 33.56
C TYR A 137 -11.03 -22.12 34.39
N ASP A 138 -9.71 -21.99 34.38
CA ASP A 138 -9.00 -20.75 34.70
C ASP A 138 -8.71 -20.03 33.38
N VAL A 139 -9.24 -18.81 33.25
CA VAL A 139 -9.18 -18.03 32.01
C VAL A 139 -8.51 -16.69 32.26
N GLY A 140 -7.35 -16.45 31.66
CA GLY A 140 -6.80 -15.10 31.48
C GLY A 140 -7.34 -14.49 30.18
N PRO A 141 -8.05 -13.34 30.22
CA PRO A 141 -8.54 -12.67 29.03
C PRO A 141 -7.37 -12.29 28.12
N GLY A 142 -7.53 -12.46 26.81
CA GLY A 142 -6.61 -11.85 25.86
C GLY A 142 -6.84 -10.34 25.79
N ALA A 143 -5.78 -9.54 25.62
CA ALA A 143 -5.91 -8.11 25.30
C ALA A 143 -6.15 -7.87 23.78
N GLY A 144 -6.64 -8.88 23.07
CA GLY A 144 -6.82 -8.83 21.62
C GLY A 144 -8.05 -8.03 21.23
N GLY A 145 -7.84 -6.96 20.46
CA GLY A 145 -8.88 -6.46 19.56
C GLY A 145 -9.09 -7.47 18.42
N PRO A 146 -10.22 -7.37 17.68
CA PRO A 146 -10.37 -8.12 16.44
C PRO A 146 -9.14 -7.88 15.56
N GLY A 147 -8.50 -8.97 15.11
CA GLY A 147 -7.44 -8.88 14.12
C GLY A 147 -7.94 -8.02 12.98
N VAL A 148 -7.20 -6.95 12.67
CA VAL A 148 -7.65 -6.06 11.61
C VAL A 148 -7.58 -6.89 10.32
N PRO A 149 -8.69 -7.02 9.55
CA PRO A 149 -8.62 -7.53 8.19
C PRO A 149 -7.48 -6.78 7.49
N PRO A 150 -6.73 -7.42 6.57
CA PRO A 150 -5.65 -6.73 5.85
C PRO A 150 -6.11 -5.34 5.46
N VAL A 151 -5.57 -4.33 6.16
CA VAL A 151 -6.00 -2.97 5.91
C VAL A 151 -5.31 -2.59 4.64
N CYS A 152 -6.12 -2.62 3.61
CA CYS A 152 -6.01 -1.86 2.40
C CYS A 152 -5.84 -0.36 2.77
N ALA A 153 -4.65 0.06 3.21
CA ALA A 153 -4.36 1.45 3.54
C ALA A 153 -2.89 1.87 3.28
N SER A 154 -2.34 1.63 2.10
CA SER A 154 -1.32 2.56 1.60
C SER A 154 -1.53 2.80 0.12
N LEU A 155 -1.99 3.98 -0.27
CA LEU A 155 -1.92 4.39 -1.67
C LEU A 155 -0.45 4.27 -2.11
N PRO A 156 -0.13 3.63 -3.25
CA PRO A 156 1.17 3.78 -3.86
C PRO A 156 1.54 5.28 -3.93
N PRO A 157 2.81 5.61 -3.65
CA PRO A 157 3.30 6.99 -3.56
C PRO A 157 3.11 7.80 -4.86
N ALA A 158 2.89 7.10 -5.97
CA ALA A 158 2.56 7.66 -7.27
C ALA A 158 1.65 6.70 -8.07
N PRO A 159 0.95 7.18 -9.11
CA PRO A 159 0.22 6.34 -10.06
C PRO A 159 1.09 5.28 -10.75
N MET A 160 2.38 5.57 -10.93
CA MET A 160 3.36 4.61 -11.44
C MET A 160 4.52 4.45 -10.46
N VAL A 161 4.77 3.23 -10.02
CA VAL A 161 5.88 2.88 -9.13
C VAL A 161 6.72 1.77 -9.74
N PHE A 162 8.02 2.02 -9.91
CA PHE A 162 8.98 1.05 -10.41
C PHE A 162 10.03 0.77 -9.32
N ASN A 163 9.97 -0.42 -8.73
CA ASN A 163 10.95 -0.87 -7.73
C ASN A 163 12.21 -1.42 -8.42
N GLY A 164 12.86 -0.60 -9.25
CA GLY A 164 14.05 -0.94 -10.02
C GLY A 164 14.48 0.23 -10.89
N ASN A 165 15.37 0.01 -11.85
CA ASN A 165 15.66 1.02 -12.88
C ASN A 165 14.52 1.09 -13.89
N LEU A 166 14.31 2.26 -14.48
CA LEU A 166 13.39 2.46 -15.59
C LEU A 166 14.16 3.00 -16.81
N ASP A 167 14.25 2.16 -17.84
CA ASP A 167 14.83 2.54 -19.13
C ASP A 167 13.73 2.69 -20.18
N TYR A 168 13.54 3.92 -20.66
CA TYR A 168 12.58 4.27 -21.70
C TYR A 168 13.31 4.61 -23.00
N SER A 169 12.96 3.90 -24.08
CA SER A 169 13.59 4.08 -25.40
C SER A 169 12.63 4.41 -26.55
N GLY A 170 11.31 4.40 -26.33
CA GLY A 170 10.32 4.80 -27.34
C GLY A 170 8.87 4.49 -26.97
N GLY A 171 7.92 4.89 -27.81
CA GLY A 171 6.48 4.72 -27.60
C GLY A 171 5.79 5.95 -27.00
N LYS A 172 4.66 5.75 -26.31
CA LYS A 172 4.04 6.76 -25.43
C LYS A 172 4.46 6.46 -23.99
N LEU A 173 4.83 7.49 -23.23
CA LEU A 173 4.94 7.45 -21.76
C LEU A 173 4.28 8.71 -21.25
N ASP A 174 3.13 8.55 -20.62
CA ASP A 174 2.27 9.67 -20.27
C ASP A 174 1.44 9.30 -19.05
N VAL A 175 1.22 10.29 -18.18
CA VAL A 175 0.22 10.21 -17.12
C VAL A 175 -0.80 11.29 -17.38
N THR A 176 -2.00 10.87 -17.78
CA THR A 176 -3.12 11.80 -18.04
C THR A 176 -3.94 12.02 -16.78
N ASN A 177 -4.48 13.24 -16.65
CA ASN A 177 -5.30 13.66 -15.50
C ASN A 177 -4.59 13.55 -14.15
N SER A 178 -3.28 13.84 -14.12
CA SER A 178 -2.57 13.96 -12.84
C SER A 178 -3.15 15.13 -12.05
N THR A 179 -3.85 14.79 -10.97
CA THR A 179 -3.99 15.66 -9.80
C THR A 179 -2.60 16.03 -9.26
N THR A 180 -2.48 16.85 -8.21
CA THR A 180 -1.22 17.43 -7.68
C THR A 180 -0.15 16.42 -7.18
N TYR A 181 -0.21 15.14 -7.56
CA TYR A 181 0.69 14.06 -7.15
C TYR A 181 1.98 13.98 -7.97
N GLU A 182 2.95 13.21 -7.46
CA GLU A 182 4.07 12.69 -8.24
C GLU A 182 3.52 11.68 -9.25
N ASN A 183 3.80 11.84 -10.56
CA ASN A 183 3.23 10.95 -11.58
C ASN A 183 3.97 9.62 -11.65
N ILE A 184 5.27 9.64 -11.37
CA ILE A 184 6.13 8.48 -11.43
C ILE A 184 7.12 8.45 -10.27
N VAL A 185 7.31 7.28 -9.66
CA VAL A 185 8.37 7.03 -8.69
C VAL A 185 9.23 5.85 -9.14
N VAL A 186 10.55 6.01 -9.04
CA VAL A 186 11.53 4.98 -9.42
C VAL A 186 12.51 4.74 -8.27
N ALA A 187 12.61 3.50 -7.80
CA ALA A 187 13.54 3.12 -6.72
C ALA A 187 15.00 3.03 -7.21
N GLY A 188 15.23 3.00 -8.52
CA GLY A 188 16.54 3.04 -9.17
C GLY A 188 16.72 4.28 -10.04
N ASN A 189 17.50 4.12 -11.11
CA ASN A 189 17.77 5.16 -12.08
C ASN A 189 16.63 5.29 -13.10
N LEU A 190 16.43 6.49 -13.62
CA LEU A 190 15.56 6.76 -14.77
C LEU A 190 16.41 7.16 -15.98
N THR A 191 16.29 6.42 -17.08
CA THR A 191 16.89 6.78 -18.37
C THR A 191 15.80 7.00 -19.43
N VAL A 192 15.78 8.17 -20.05
CA VAL A 192 14.93 8.47 -21.22
C VAL A 192 15.83 8.69 -22.42
N GLY A 193 16.04 7.66 -23.23
CA GLY A 193 16.97 7.67 -24.36
C GLY A 193 16.42 8.25 -25.67
N GLY A 194 15.10 8.20 -25.87
CA GLY A 194 14.43 8.70 -27.08
C GLY A 194 12.91 8.60 -26.99
N GLY A 195 12.20 9.46 -27.75
CA GLY A 195 10.72 9.50 -27.83
C GLY A 195 10.15 10.89 -27.55
N SER A 196 9.73 11.61 -28.58
CA SER A 196 9.19 12.98 -28.48
C SER A 196 7.89 13.12 -27.68
N SER A 197 7.24 12.00 -27.39
CA SER A 197 5.94 11.87 -26.71
C SER A 197 6.04 11.61 -25.22
N ALA A 198 7.22 11.28 -24.68
CA ALA A 198 7.36 11.05 -23.24
C ALA A 198 7.19 12.37 -22.48
N ARG A 199 6.22 12.42 -21.56
CA ARG A 199 6.01 13.53 -20.62
C ARG A 199 5.96 12.96 -19.21
N ILE A 200 6.97 13.31 -18.42
CA ILE A 200 7.16 12.75 -17.08
C ILE A 200 7.19 13.86 -16.03
N SER A 201 6.80 13.51 -14.80
CA SER A 201 6.96 14.34 -13.60
C SER A 201 7.00 13.41 -12.37
N GLY A 202 7.98 13.54 -11.48
CA GLY A 202 8.06 12.65 -10.32
C GLY A 202 9.43 12.59 -9.64
N CYS A 203 9.68 11.48 -8.93
CA CYS A 203 10.79 11.33 -7.99
C CYS A 203 11.59 10.04 -8.24
N MET A 204 12.92 10.10 -8.14
CA MET A 204 13.81 8.95 -8.31
C MET A 204 14.80 8.82 -7.16
N LYS A 205 14.98 7.61 -6.62
CA LYS A 205 16.05 7.36 -5.64
C LYS A 205 17.45 7.33 -6.29
N GLY A 206 17.51 6.93 -7.57
CA GLY A 206 18.74 6.91 -8.36
C GLY A 206 18.92 8.16 -9.23
N ASP A 207 19.87 8.07 -10.16
CA ASP A 207 20.18 9.11 -11.13
C ASP A 207 19.09 9.23 -12.22
N VAL A 208 18.94 10.43 -12.77
CA VAL A 208 18.04 10.71 -13.90
C VAL A 208 18.85 11.15 -15.11
N LYS A 209 18.63 10.51 -16.25
CA LYS A 209 19.24 10.88 -17.54
C LYS A 209 18.19 11.08 -18.62
N LEU A 210 18.08 12.31 -19.13
CA LEU A 210 17.18 12.66 -20.23
C LEU A 210 17.99 13.00 -21.49
N GLY A 211 17.85 12.16 -22.53
CA GLY A 211 18.39 12.38 -23.87
C GLY A 211 17.32 12.69 -24.93
N GLY A 212 16.04 12.60 -24.57
CA GLY A 212 14.89 12.99 -25.39
C GLY A 212 13.62 13.18 -24.54
N GLY A 213 12.45 13.24 -25.19
CA GLY A 213 11.16 13.42 -24.50
C GLY A 213 10.96 14.82 -23.94
N GLY A 214 10.22 14.93 -22.85
CA GLY A 214 9.94 16.18 -22.16
C GLY A 214 9.45 15.94 -20.74
N ILE A 215 9.35 17.04 -19.99
CA ILE A 215 8.76 17.07 -18.65
C ILE A 215 7.37 17.66 -18.79
N THR A 216 6.41 17.14 -18.02
CA THR A 216 5.04 17.68 -18.02
C THR A 216 5.05 19.16 -17.60
N ASP A 217 4.21 19.97 -18.24
CA ASP A 217 4.10 21.40 -17.90
C ASP A 217 3.70 21.57 -16.43
N ASN A 218 4.37 22.48 -15.73
CA ASN A 218 4.28 22.70 -14.28
C ASN A 218 4.67 21.48 -13.42
N GLY A 219 5.26 20.46 -14.03
CA GLY A 219 5.77 19.26 -13.35
C GLY A 219 7.12 19.47 -12.69
N HIS A 220 7.68 18.39 -12.16
CA HIS A 220 8.97 18.39 -11.51
C HIS A 220 9.74 17.09 -11.74
N ILE A 221 11.06 17.14 -11.61
CA ILE A 221 11.91 15.96 -11.51
C ILE A 221 12.77 16.09 -10.27
N TYR A 222 12.54 15.20 -9.32
CA TYR A 222 13.27 15.09 -8.07
C TYR A 222 14.13 13.84 -8.09
N SER A 223 15.34 13.93 -7.53
CA SER A 223 16.27 12.81 -7.48
C SER A 223 17.13 12.85 -6.22
N GLU A 224 17.21 11.74 -5.49
CA GLU A 224 18.24 11.56 -4.44
C GLU A 224 19.66 11.41 -5.07
N GLY A 225 19.72 11.09 -6.36
CA GLY A 225 20.89 11.07 -7.22
C GLY A 225 21.07 12.34 -8.06
N SER A 226 21.81 12.23 -9.15
CA SER A 226 22.11 13.32 -10.07
C SER A 226 21.13 13.38 -11.25
N ILE A 227 20.75 14.58 -11.68
CA ILE A 227 19.93 14.84 -12.85
C ILE A 227 20.83 15.32 -13.99
N ARG A 228 20.80 14.62 -15.12
CA ARG A 228 21.49 15.01 -16.35
C ARG A 228 20.52 15.09 -17.52
N ILE A 229 20.50 16.24 -18.18
CA ILE A 229 19.64 16.49 -19.35
C ILE A 229 20.52 16.87 -20.52
N ASP A 230 20.74 15.94 -21.44
CA ASP A 230 21.53 16.17 -22.65
C ASP A 230 20.65 16.62 -23.84
N GLY A 231 19.35 16.34 -23.79
CA GLY A 231 18.36 16.83 -24.76
C GLY A 231 16.93 16.50 -24.36
N MET A 232 16.00 17.44 -24.54
CA MET A 232 14.55 17.26 -24.35
C MET A 232 13.78 18.45 -24.95
N GLY A 233 12.47 18.33 -25.08
CA GLY A 233 11.58 19.46 -25.37
C GLY A 233 11.62 20.52 -24.27
N ASN A 234 11.50 21.79 -24.66
CA ASN A 234 11.60 22.92 -23.73
C ASN A 234 10.52 22.84 -22.64
N PRO A 235 10.90 22.81 -21.35
CA PRO A 235 9.95 22.72 -20.25
C PRO A 235 9.28 24.06 -19.97
N SER A 236 8.10 24.00 -19.37
CA SER A 236 7.35 25.16 -18.89
C SER A 236 6.94 24.95 -17.43
N GLY A 237 7.38 25.85 -16.54
CA GLY A 237 6.98 25.80 -15.13
C GLY A 237 7.62 24.68 -14.32
N THR A 238 8.75 24.13 -14.78
CA THR A 238 9.32 22.91 -14.18
C THR A 238 10.21 23.18 -12.97
N THR A 239 10.19 22.29 -11.98
CA THR A 239 11.21 22.26 -10.90
C THR A 239 12.15 21.07 -11.04
N LEU A 240 13.45 21.30 -10.93
CA LEU A 240 14.47 20.25 -10.80
C LEU A 240 15.09 20.30 -9.41
N TRP A 241 15.20 19.17 -8.74
CA TRP A 241 15.87 19.08 -7.45
C TRP A 241 16.63 17.77 -7.30
N GLY A 242 17.94 17.82 -7.13
CA GLY A 242 18.67 16.60 -6.78
C GLY A 242 20.06 16.83 -6.23
N ARG A 243 20.88 15.77 -6.23
CA ARG A 243 22.27 15.83 -5.75
C ARG A 243 23.11 16.73 -6.64
N ASN A 244 23.03 16.55 -7.96
CA ASN A 244 23.56 17.45 -8.96
C ASN A 244 22.50 17.68 -10.03
N VAL A 245 22.55 18.81 -10.71
CA VAL A 245 21.70 19.10 -11.86
C VAL A 245 22.56 19.66 -12.98
N ASP A 246 22.66 18.92 -14.09
CA ASP A 246 23.42 19.28 -15.28
C ASP A 246 22.50 19.32 -16.51
N ILE A 247 22.26 20.53 -17.05
CA ILE A 247 21.46 20.77 -18.25
C ILE A 247 22.40 21.15 -19.41
N GLY A 248 22.57 20.23 -20.34
CA GLY A 248 23.38 20.40 -21.54
C GLY A 248 22.84 21.40 -22.55
N ASN A 249 23.59 21.61 -23.63
CA ASN A 249 23.25 22.54 -24.70
C ASN A 249 22.16 22.04 -25.67
N GLY A 250 21.73 20.78 -25.54
CA GLY A 250 20.60 20.23 -26.30
C GLY A 250 19.23 20.80 -25.89
N VAL A 251 19.18 21.65 -24.86
CA VAL A 251 17.99 22.39 -24.44
C VAL A 251 18.23 23.88 -24.68
N SER A 252 17.66 24.41 -25.77
CA SER A 252 17.91 25.77 -26.26
C SER A 252 16.89 26.81 -25.77
N GLY A 253 15.88 26.40 -25.02
CA GLY A 253 14.89 27.24 -24.36
C GLY A 253 14.19 26.48 -23.24
N GLY A 254 13.67 27.17 -22.23
CA GLY A 254 13.01 26.50 -21.12
C GLY A 254 12.72 27.48 -20.01
N ASN A 255 11.58 27.30 -19.36
CA ASN A 255 11.18 28.06 -18.19
C ASN A 255 11.10 27.14 -16.99
N TYR A 256 11.99 27.36 -16.03
CA TYR A 256 12.05 26.60 -14.79
C TYR A 256 11.58 27.46 -13.63
N VAL A 257 10.75 26.91 -12.76
CA VAL A 257 10.40 27.52 -11.47
C VAL A 257 11.63 27.50 -10.56
N ALA A 258 12.27 26.35 -10.41
CA ALA A 258 13.51 26.25 -9.66
C ALA A 258 14.43 25.13 -10.15
N VAL A 259 15.73 25.32 -9.96
CA VAL A 259 16.78 24.31 -10.10
C VAL A 259 17.59 24.30 -8.81
N LYS A 260 17.56 23.17 -8.11
CA LYS A 260 18.12 23.00 -6.76
C LYS A 260 19.11 21.84 -6.74
N ALA A 261 20.30 22.07 -6.18
CA ALA A 261 21.33 21.05 -6.07
C ALA A 261 22.04 21.03 -4.70
N GLY A 262 22.17 19.84 -4.14
CA GLY A 262 23.11 19.52 -3.05
C GLY A 262 22.58 19.74 -1.63
N ALA A 263 23.30 19.13 -0.68
CA ALA A 263 22.99 19.15 0.75
C ALA A 263 24.28 19.17 1.60
N TYR A 264 24.13 19.51 2.88
CA TYR A 264 25.19 19.31 3.85
C TYR A 264 25.24 17.84 4.29
N VAL A 265 26.44 17.28 4.35
CA VAL A 265 26.69 15.98 5.00
C VAL A 265 26.90 16.25 6.47
N VAL A 266 26.02 15.73 7.32
CA VAL A 266 26.00 16.04 8.74
C VAL A 266 26.24 14.81 9.60
N THR A 267 26.94 15.02 10.71
CA THR A 267 26.85 14.13 11.87
C THR A 267 25.63 14.57 12.68
N VAL A 268 24.77 13.60 13.01
CA VAL A 268 23.59 13.80 13.85
C VAL A 268 24.00 13.61 15.30
N HIS A 269 23.68 14.59 16.14
CA HIS A 269 23.95 14.56 17.58
C HIS A 269 22.66 14.51 18.38
N SER A 270 22.69 13.86 19.54
CA SER A 270 21.70 14.02 20.60
C SER A 270 22.43 14.36 21.90
N GLY A 271 22.24 15.60 22.36
CA GLY A 271 23.16 16.23 23.30
C GLY A 271 24.58 16.26 22.71
N ASP A 272 25.59 15.92 23.51
CA ASP A 272 26.98 15.90 23.06
C ASP A 272 27.37 14.65 22.26
N ARG A 273 26.49 13.65 22.19
CA ARG A 273 26.81 12.35 21.58
C ARG A 273 26.43 12.33 20.10
N ALA A 274 27.40 12.00 19.24
CA ALA A 274 27.13 11.63 17.86
C ALA A 274 26.38 10.29 17.81
N ILE A 275 25.24 10.26 17.13
CA ILE A 275 24.35 9.09 17.06
C ILE A 275 24.18 8.55 15.64
N GLY A 276 24.59 9.30 14.61
CA GLY A 276 24.36 8.91 13.22
C GLY A 276 24.79 9.95 12.21
N THR A 277 24.31 9.77 10.97
CA THR A 277 24.60 10.63 9.82
C THR A 277 23.33 10.97 9.04
N SER A 278 23.36 12.09 8.33
CA SER A 278 22.26 12.52 7.47
C SER A 278 22.75 13.44 6.35
N GLU A 279 21.90 13.69 5.35
CA GLU A 279 22.08 14.72 4.33
C GLU A 279 20.96 15.76 4.46
N VAL A 280 21.29 17.02 4.75
CA VAL A 280 20.31 18.03 5.22
C VAL A 280 20.46 19.36 4.48
N GLY A 281 19.32 19.98 4.14
CA GLY A 281 19.26 21.35 3.62
C GLY A 281 19.16 22.39 4.73
N GLY A 282 19.43 23.66 4.42
CA GLY A 282 19.41 24.74 5.39
C GLY A 282 20.61 25.65 5.25
N ARG A 283 20.97 26.37 6.32
CA ARG A 283 22.12 27.29 6.36
C ARG A 283 23.00 27.03 7.57
N LEU A 284 24.29 27.32 7.48
CA LEU A 284 25.17 27.24 8.64
C LEU A 284 25.01 28.44 9.56
N ILE A 285 25.00 28.19 10.87
CA ILE A 285 24.92 29.24 11.89
C ILE A 285 26.29 29.92 12.00
N ALA A 286 26.34 31.21 11.66
CA ALA A 286 27.58 31.96 11.47
C ALA A 286 28.59 31.85 12.62
N SER A 287 28.12 31.84 13.88
CA SER A 287 28.98 31.73 15.07
C SER A 287 29.61 30.35 15.27
N THR A 288 29.11 29.33 14.58
CA THR A 288 29.58 27.93 14.68
C THR A 288 30.45 27.50 13.50
N VAL A 289 30.54 28.35 12.46
CA VAL A 289 31.31 28.03 11.26
C VAL A 289 32.79 27.93 11.59
N THR A 290 33.41 26.86 11.12
CA THR A 290 34.86 26.66 11.17
C THR A 290 35.41 26.53 9.76
N GLY A 291 36.60 27.09 9.52
CA GLY A 291 37.20 27.16 8.19
C GLY A 291 36.96 28.48 7.45
N GLY A 292 37.29 28.49 6.16
CA GLY A 292 37.16 29.66 5.29
C GLY A 292 35.85 29.69 4.50
N ILE A 293 35.79 30.62 3.54
CA ILE A 293 34.76 30.59 2.49
C ILE A 293 35.16 29.58 1.40
N PRO A 294 34.21 28.84 0.80
CA PRO A 294 32.80 28.79 1.17
C PRO A 294 32.54 28.03 2.47
N TRP A 295 31.45 28.39 3.16
CA TRP A 295 31.07 27.73 4.40
C TRP A 295 30.61 26.29 4.13
N THR A 296 31.29 25.34 4.78
CA THR A 296 31.10 23.90 4.62
C THR A 296 30.97 23.17 5.96
N THR A 297 31.63 23.65 7.01
CA THR A 297 31.65 23.04 8.34
C THR A 297 31.05 23.98 9.39
N GLY A 298 30.14 23.46 10.21
CA GLY A 298 29.45 24.22 11.27
C GLY A 298 28.11 23.57 11.65
N THR A 299 27.39 24.14 12.62
CA THR A 299 26.03 23.70 12.96
C THR A 299 25.06 24.19 11.89
N VAL A 300 24.23 23.28 11.38
CA VAL A 300 23.19 23.56 10.41
C VAL A 300 21.95 24.06 11.14
N LEU A 301 21.43 25.22 10.74
CA LEU A 301 20.03 25.56 10.92
C LEU A 301 19.26 24.89 9.78
N PRO A 302 18.57 23.76 10.04
CA PRO A 302 17.95 22.98 8.98
C PRO A 302 16.75 23.73 8.38
N ALA A 303 16.40 23.38 7.15
CA ALA A 303 15.17 23.88 6.55
C ALA A 303 13.94 23.38 7.34
N ALA A 304 12.96 24.26 7.57
CA ALA A 304 11.74 23.95 8.31
C ALA A 304 10.68 23.16 7.51
N SER A 305 11.09 22.53 6.41
CA SER A 305 10.22 21.75 5.54
C SER A 305 11.03 20.69 4.79
N GLY A 306 10.31 19.70 4.24
CA GLY A 306 10.92 18.55 3.57
C GLY A 306 11.07 17.35 4.49
N ARG A 307 11.63 16.28 3.94
CA ARG A 307 11.86 15.02 4.65
C ARG A 307 13.33 14.66 4.59
N VAL A 308 13.85 14.17 5.69
CA VAL A 308 15.28 13.89 5.87
C VAL A 308 15.45 12.47 6.37
N VAL A 309 16.36 11.71 5.77
CA VAL A 309 16.69 10.36 6.25
C VAL A 309 17.84 10.43 7.24
N VAL A 310 17.57 10.08 8.49
CA VAL A 310 18.57 9.92 9.54
C VAL A 310 18.98 8.46 9.62
N THR A 311 20.27 8.17 9.43
CA THR A 311 20.83 6.83 9.64
C THR A 311 21.59 6.81 10.95
N LEU A 312 21.15 5.99 11.90
CA LEU A 312 21.81 5.79 13.19
C LEU A 312 23.06 4.90 13.05
N ALA A 313 23.92 4.94 14.06
CA ALA A 313 25.17 4.19 14.08
C ALA A 313 25.00 2.65 14.06
N ASP A 314 23.83 2.15 14.45
CA ASP A 314 23.46 0.73 14.36
C ASP A 314 22.95 0.32 12.97
N GLY A 315 22.78 1.28 12.05
CA GLY A 315 22.26 1.07 10.70
C GLY A 315 20.76 1.34 10.55
N SER A 316 20.04 1.61 11.65
CA SER A 316 18.61 1.94 11.61
C SER A 316 18.38 3.27 10.89
N GLN A 317 17.36 3.32 10.03
CA GLN A 317 17.03 4.47 9.21
C GLN A 317 15.67 5.02 9.59
N PHE A 318 15.59 6.33 9.80
CA PHE A 318 14.37 7.05 10.12
C PHE A 318 14.10 8.15 9.10
N LEU A 319 12.87 8.24 8.62
CA LEU A 319 12.38 9.36 7.84
C LEU A 319 11.83 10.41 8.78
N LEU A 320 12.51 11.54 8.88
CA LEU A 320 12.10 12.67 9.70
C LEU A 320 11.37 13.70 8.85
N ASP A 321 10.12 14.03 9.22
CA ASP A 321 9.35 15.11 8.60
C ASP A 321 9.70 16.46 9.26
N MET A 322 10.45 17.30 8.56
CA MET A 322 10.91 18.59 9.06
C MET A 322 9.77 19.60 9.25
N GLY A 323 8.60 19.37 8.64
CA GLY A 323 7.41 20.20 8.85
C GLY A 323 6.68 19.90 10.18
N LYS A 324 7.05 18.82 10.88
CA LYS A 324 6.42 18.37 12.12
C LYS A 324 7.31 18.53 13.36
N VAL A 325 8.52 19.02 13.20
CA VAL A 325 9.47 19.27 14.30
C VAL A 325 9.53 20.76 14.63
N ALA A 326 10.00 21.08 15.84
CA ALA A 326 10.36 22.45 16.20
C ALA A 326 11.87 22.65 15.98
N ILE A 327 12.24 23.81 15.44
CA ILE A 327 13.64 24.19 15.17
C ILE A 327 13.94 25.50 15.92
N ASP A 328 15.00 25.50 16.72
CA ASP A 328 15.49 26.71 17.36
C ASP A 328 16.38 27.51 16.40
N ASP A 329 15.96 28.72 16.02
CA ASP A 329 16.64 29.55 15.01
C ASP A 329 18.07 29.98 15.40
N ALA A 330 18.38 30.03 16.69
CA ALA A 330 19.67 30.51 17.19
C ALA A 330 20.72 29.40 17.27
N THR A 331 20.28 28.17 17.58
CA THR A 331 21.14 27.01 17.85
C THR A 331 21.05 25.93 16.79
N GLY A 332 19.98 25.90 15.98
CA GLY A 332 19.72 24.83 15.01
C GLY A 332 19.22 23.53 15.66
N ALA A 333 18.95 23.55 16.97
CA ALA A 333 18.44 22.39 17.68
C ALA A 333 17.02 22.02 17.21
N VAL A 334 16.79 20.73 17.02
CA VAL A 334 15.52 20.14 16.59
C VAL A 334 14.90 19.40 17.77
N SER A 335 13.60 19.57 18.00
CA SER A 335 12.82 18.84 19.01
C SER A 335 11.50 18.31 18.46
N GLY A 336 10.93 17.29 19.10
CA GLY A 336 9.77 16.55 18.57
C GLY A 336 10.12 15.50 17.51
N ALA A 337 11.42 15.19 17.34
CA ALA A 337 11.87 14.30 16.28
C ALA A 337 11.38 12.86 16.45
N ALA A 338 11.19 12.38 17.68
CA ALA A 338 10.76 11.01 17.93
C ALA A 338 9.32 10.78 17.45
N ALA A 339 8.45 11.77 17.61
CA ALA A 339 7.06 11.71 17.16
C ALA A 339 6.89 12.03 15.66
N ALA A 340 7.83 12.78 15.09
CA ALA A 340 7.83 13.17 13.68
C ALA A 340 8.55 12.17 12.75
N ALA A 341 9.15 11.12 13.32
CA ALA A 341 9.93 10.13 12.59
C ALA A 341 9.15 8.85 12.29
N GLU A 342 9.40 8.29 11.11
CA GLU A 342 8.95 6.98 10.68
C GLU A 342 10.17 6.05 10.54
N LEU A 343 10.10 4.84 11.11
CA LEU A 343 11.14 3.82 10.91
C LEU A 343 11.07 3.29 9.46
N LEU A 344 12.17 3.45 8.71
CA LEU A 344 12.29 2.95 7.34
C LEU A 344 12.94 1.57 7.28
N ALA A 345 13.96 1.35 8.11
CA ALA A 345 14.73 0.11 8.20
C ALA A 345 15.39 -0.01 9.57
N GLY A 346 15.51 -1.22 10.09
CA GLY A 346 16.05 -1.50 11.43
C GLY A 346 15.14 -2.45 12.20
N GLU A 347 15.50 -2.72 13.46
CA GLU A 347 14.65 -3.50 14.36
C GLU A 347 13.38 -2.72 14.71
N GLU A 348 12.24 -3.39 14.89
CA GLU A 348 10.93 -2.74 15.14
C GLU A 348 10.90 -1.87 16.40
N ASP A 349 11.78 -2.13 17.37
CA ASP A 349 11.91 -1.38 18.61
C ASP A 349 12.95 -0.24 18.54
N SER A 350 13.56 -0.01 17.37
CA SER A 350 14.51 1.09 17.16
C SER A 350 13.82 2.44 17.37
N GLN A 351 14.48 3.34 18.12
CA GLN A 351 13.93 4.67 18.42
C GLN A 351 14.88 5.79 18.00
N LEU A 352 14.32 6.83 17.39
CA LEU A 352 15.02 8.09 17.16
C LEU A 352 14.90 8.98 18.40
N PRO A 353 16.01 9.53 18.93
CA PRO A 353 15.94 10.49 20.04
C PRO A 353 15.13 11.74 19.66
N ASP A 354 14.41 12.30 20.64
CA ASP A 354 13.50 13.42 20.38
C ASP A 354 14.20 14.76 20.08
N ALA A 355 15.39 14.95 20.66
CA ALA A 355 16.21 16.14 20.47
C ALA A 355 17.45 15.83 19.64
N LEU A 356 17.61 16.55 18.53
CA LEU A 356 18.67 16.37 17.54
C LEU A 356 19.40 17.69 17.24
N GLU A 357 20.68 17.60 16.89
CA GLU A 357 21.46 18.69 16.30
C GLU A 357 22.20 18.17 15.06
N PHE A 358 22.23 18.95 13.99
CA PHE A 358 22.91 18.60 12.75
C PHE A 358 24.20 19.40 12.60
N ARG A 359 25.35 18.71 12.61
CA ARG A 359 26.67 19.35 12.45
C ARG A 359 27.28 18.97 11.11
N SER A 360 27.38 19.93 10.21
CA SER A 360 27.94 19.74 8.88
C SER A 360 29.44 19.50 8.94
N THR A 361 29.89 18.51 8.19
CA THR A 361 31.31 18.17 8.02
C THR A 361 31.77 18.34 6.57
N ALA A 362 30.85 18.24 5.62
CA ALA A 362 31.11 18.34 4.20
C ALA A 362 29.83 18.73 3.43
N ILE A 363 29.95 18.83 2.11
CA ILE A 363 28.82 18.99 1.19
C ILE A 363 28.78 17.76 0.28
N THR A 364 27.58 17.33 -0.06
CA THR A 364 27.35 16.27 -1.05
C THR A 364 26.67 16.85 -2.27
N GLY A 365 27.23 16.56 -3.45
CA GLY A 365 26.78 17.13 -4.72
C GLY A 365 26.86 18.65 -4.76
N GLY A 366 25.80 19.29 -5.24
CA GLY A 366 25.63 20.73 -5.29
C GLY A 366 26.08 21.38 -6.59
N ASN A 367 26.45 20.62 -7.61
CA ASN A 367 26.67 21.18 -8.94
C ASN A 367 25.33 21.53 -9.60
N ALA A 368 25.13 22.79 -9.97
CA ALA A 368 24.03 23.28 -10.79
C ALA A 368 24.62 23.86 -12.09
N GLY A 369 24.86 22.98 -13.07
CA GLY A 369 25.48 23.31 -14.36
C GLY A 369 24.44 23.42 -15.47
N LEU A 370 24.40 24.52 -16.23
CA LEU A 370 23.37 24.70 -17.26
C LEU A 370 23.76 25.60 -18.45
N PHE A 371 23.03 25.42 -19.55
CA PHE A 371 23.05 26.27 -20.76
C PHE A 371 21.74 27.08 -20.96
N THR A 372 20.77 27.00 -20.04
CA THR A 372 19.37 27.49 -20.18
C THR A 372 19.15 29.01 -20.05
N LEU A 373 17.99 29.49 -20.56
CA LEU A 373 17.57 30.89 -20.73
C LEU A 373 16.71 31.52 -19.61
N THR A 374 15.84 30.80 -18.86
CA THR A 374 14.98 31.42 -17.81
C THR A 374 14.73 30.50 -16.62
N ILE A 375 15.06 30.95 -15.41
CA ILE A 375 14.87 30.21 -14.14
C ILE A 375 14.38 31.17 -13.03
N GLY A 376 13.35 30.80 -12.28
CA GLY A 376 12.92 31.55 -11.10
C GLY A 376 13.97 31.51 -10.00
N GLN A 377 14.28 30.32 -9.48
CA GLN A 377 15.33 30.12 -8.47
C GLN A 377 16.40 29.15 -8.94
N LEU A 378 17.65 29.61 -8.97
CA LEU A 378 18.82 28.76 -9.20
C LEU A 378 19.63 28.65 -7.89
N TRP A 379 19.71 27.44 -7.32
CA TRP A 379 20.34 27.23 -6.02
C TRP A 379 21.26 25.99 -6.03
N GLY A 380 22.53 26.17 -5.73
CA GLY A 380 23.47 25.05 -5.58
C GLY A 380 24.69 25.38 -4.72
N HIS A 381 25.58 24.41 -4.54
CA HIS A 381 26.92 24.68 -4.03
C HIS A 381 27.77 25.37 -5.11
N ARG A 382 27.95 24.74 -6.27
CA ARG A 382 28.63 25.34 -7.42
C ARG A 382 27.61 25.64 -8.50
N VAL A 383 27.55 26.88 -8.95
CA VAL A 383 26.65 27.30 -10.03
C VAL A 383 27.48 27.60 -11.27
N SER A 384 27.20 26.92 -12.40
CA SER A 384 27.90 27.15 -13.66
C SER A 384 26.92 27.37 -14.81
N VAL A 385 26.89 28.58 -15.35
CA VAL A 385 26.03 28.97 -16.47
C VAL A 385 26.90 29.27 -17.68
N LYS A 386 26.85 28.38 -18.68
CA LYS A 386 27.64 28.48 -19.92
C LYS A 386 26.89 29.09 -21.09
N GLY A 387 25.57 29.23 -20.96
CA GLY A 387 24.68 29.82 -21.97
C GLY A 387 24.76 31.34 -22.06
N TRP A 388 24.03 31.91 -23.02
CA TRP A 388 23.96 33.35 -23.25
C TRP A 388 22.58 33.91 -22.91
N SER A 389 22.54 35.16 -22.42
CA SER A 389 21.30 35.93 -22.20
C SER A 389 20.29 35.27 -21.25
N GLY A 390 20.77 34.52 -20.24
CA GLY A 390 19.91 33.91 -19.23
C GLY A 390 19.20 34.92 -18.33
N LYS A 391 18.03 34.56 -17.78
CA LYS A 391 17.29 35.32 -16.78
C LYS A 391 17.08 34.48 -15.53
N TYR A 392 17.45 35.04 -14.38
CA TYR A 392 17.37 34.40 -13.07
C TYR A 392 16.67 35.33 -12.09
N ASP A 393 15.51 34.98 -11.54
CA ASP A 393 14.87 35.88 -10.57
C ASP A 393 15.66 35.89 -9.25
N THR A 394 16.12 34.71 -8.81
CA THR A 394 17.03 34.52 -7.68
C THR A 394 18.15 33.55 -8.02
N LEU A 395 19.38 33.92 -7.64
CA LEU A 395 20.56 33.08 -7.84
C LEU A 395 21.36 32.96 -6.55
N TRP A 396 21.45 31.73 -6.04
CA TRP A 396 22.08 31.37 -4.79
C TRP A 396 23.18 30.33 -5.01
N GLY A 397 24.42 30.70 -4.69
CA GLY A 397 25.56 29.77 -4.71
C GLY A 397 26.22 29.71 -3.33
N ASN A 398 26.26 28.55 -2.68
CA ASN A 398 27.02 28.41 -1.43
C ASN A 398 28.53 28.50 -1.67
N GLY A 399 28.99 27.99 -2.81
CA GLY A 399 30.36 28.04 -3.34
C GLY A 399 30.49 29.03 -4.48
N ASP A 400 31.36 28.71 -5.44
CA ASP A 400 31.66 29.58 -6.58
C ASP A 400 30.50 29.65 -7.58
N ILE A 401 30.33 30.83 -8.17
CA ILE A 401 29.33 31.12 -9.20
C ILE A 401 30.07 31.57 -10.47
N ASP A 402 29.97 30.76 -11.53
CA ASP A 402 30.59 30.99 -12.84
C ASP A 402 29.48 31.28 -13.88
N ILE A 403 29.37 32.49 -14.41
CA ILE A 403 28.28 32.87 -15.36
C ILE A 403 28.81 33.63 -16.57
N VAL A 404 28.58 33.10 -17.77
CA VAL A 404 28.94 33.78 -19.01
C VAL A 404 28.12 35.05 -19.21
N SER A 405 26.78 34.99 -19.22
CA SER A 405 25.96 36.20 -19.32
C SER A 405 24.53 36.01 -18.83
N GLY A 406 23.87 37.11 -18.46
CA GLY A 406 22.47 37.09 -18.06
C GLY A 406 22.03 38.28 -17.21
N THR A 407 20.74 38.26 -16.84
CA THR A 407 20.13 39.19 -15.89
C THR A 407 19.73 38.43 -14.63
N ILE A 408 20.15 38.91 -13.47
CA ILE A 408 19.81 38.34 -12.17
C ILE A 408 18.96 39.35 -11.39
N GLY A 409 17.83 38.92 -10.83
CA GLY A 409 17.02 39.73 -9.92
C GLY A 409 17.72 39.95 -8.59
N SER A 410 17.96 38.87 -7.84
CA SER A 410 18.67 38.88 -6.56
C SER A 410 19.79 37.85 -6.52
N LEU A 411 20.95 38.23 -5.97
CA LEU A 411 22.16 37.41 -5.93
C LEU A 411 22.67 37.22 -4.50
N LEU A 412 22.93 35.96 -4.11
CA LEU A 412 23.60 35.61 -2.86
C LEU A 412 24.68 34.57 -3.09
N GLY A 413 25.94 34.92 -2.85
CA GLY A 413 27.11 34.05 -3.06
C GLY A 413 27.92 33.82 -1.79
N GLY A 414 28.25 32.57 -1.48
CA GLY A 414 29.10 32.18 -0.36
C GLY A 414 30.59 32.09 -0.70
N SER A 415 30.98 32.27 -1.96
CA SER A 415 32.37 32.30 -2.43
C SER A 415 32.56 33.37 -3.52
N ASN A 416 33.42 33.12 -4.51
CA ASN A 416 33.75 34.03 -5.60
C ASN A 416 32.65 34.05 -6.67
N LEU A 417 32.56 35.18 -7.38
CA LEU A 417 31.72 35.36 -8.55
C LEU A 417 32.59 35.69 -9.76
N ASP A 418 32.58 34.78 -10.73
CA ASP A 418 33.23 34.95 -12.03
C ASP A 418 32.16 35.17 -13.10
N VAL A 419 32.12 36.38 -13.67
CA VAL A 419 31.12 36.76 -14.68
C VAL A 419 31.76 37.30 -15.94
N ASN A 420 31.09 37.16 -17.10
CA ASN A 420 31.46 37.91 -18.31
C ASN A 420 30.51 39.08 -18.62
N ASN A 421 29.25 38.85 -18.99
CA ASN A 421 28.30 39.91 -19.31
C ASN A 421 27.01 39.75 -18.49
N VAL A 422 27.08 40.06 -17.19
CA VAL A 422 25.98 39.88 -16.23
C VAL A 422 25.51 41.22 -15.68
N SER A 423 24.20 41.37 -15.56
CA SER A 423 23.58 42.48 -14.83
C SER A 423 22.78 41.96 -13.63
N VAL A 424 22.86 42.67 -12.51
CA VAL A 424 22.03 42.40 -11.33
C VAL A 424 21.07 43.56 -11.15
N ALA A 425 19.78 43.29 -11.34
CA ALA A 425 18.72 44.31 -11.34
C ALA A 425 18.35 44.77 -9.92
N GLY A 426 18.29 43.83 -8.97
CA GLY A 426 18.09 44.09 -7.54
C GLY A 426 19.42 44.19 -6.79
N SER A 427 19.48 43.64 -5.58
CA SER A 427 20.68 43.65 -4.74
C SER A 427 21.46 42.34 -4.82
N GLY A 428 22.79 42.43 -4.86
CA GLY A 428 23.68 41.28 -4.80
C GLY A 428 24.69 41.36 -3.67
N ARG A 429 24.96 40.24 -3.00
CA ARG A 429 26.03 40.12 -1.99
C ARG A 429 26.81 38.84 -2.20
N VAL A 430 28.13 38.93 -2.21
CA VAL A 430 29.02 37.77 -2.26
C VAL A 430 30.07 37.84 -1.17
N ALA A 431 30.39 36.69 -0.56
CA ALA A 431 31.41 36.61 0.48
C ALA A 431 32.84 36.73 -0.07
N GLY A 432 33.07 36.20 -1.28
CA GLY A 432 34.37 36.23 -1.96
C GLY A 432 34.60 37.46 -2.83
N ALA A 433 35.50 37.29 -3.80
CA ALA A 433 35.89 38.32 -4.76
C ALA A 433 35.01 38.29 -6.02
N LEU A 434 35.04 39.43 -6.74
CA LEU A 434 34.52 39.54 -8.11
C LEU A 434 35.70 39.53 -9.08
N ASN A 435 35.60 38.80 -10.19
CA ASN A 435 36.59 38.89 -11.26
C ASN A 435 36.60 40.28 -11.94
N LYS A 436 35.45 40.98 -11.93
CA LYS A 436 35.30 42.38 -12.35
C LYS A 436 34.10 43.05 -11.66
N PRO A 437 34.04 44.40 -11.61
CA PRO A 437 32.91 45.11 -11.00
C PRO A 437 31.58 44.75 -11.67
N VAL A 438 30.56 44.48 -10.86
CA VAL A 438 29.18 44.27 -11.29
C VAL A 438 28.30 45.25 -10.54
N ALA A 439 27.47 46.02 -11.27
CA ALA A 439 26.55 46.97 -10.65
C ALA A 439 25.62 46.26 -9.66
N ASN A 440 25.32 46.93 -8.55
CA ASN A 440 24.46 46.44 -7.46
C ASN A 440 24.97 45.20 -6.70
N VAL A 441 26.22 44.77 -6.90
CA VAL A 441 26.82 43.65 -6.18
C VAL A 441 27.91 44.13 -5.21
N LEU A 442 27.75 43.77 -3.93
CA LEU A 442 28.76 43.99 -2.90
C LEU A 442 29.61 42.73 -2.70
N ALA A 443 30.93 42.87 -2.81
CA ALA A 443 31.91 41.80 -2.60
C ALA A 443 32.50 41.81 -1.18
N GLY A 444 33.17 40.73 -0.77
CA GLY A 444 33.85 40.65 0.53
C GLY A 444 32.91 40.72 1.73
N GLN A 445 31.66 40.30 1.58
CA GLN A 445 30.62 40.46 2.59
C GLN A 445 30.70 39.36 3.65
N VAL A 446 31.11 39.70 4.87
CA VAL A 446 31.19 38.76 6.01
C VAL A 446 29.80 38.20 6.34
N GLY A 447 29.76 36.92 6.70
CA GLY A 447 28.52 36.26 7.16
C GLY A 447 27.54 35.91 6.04
N THR A 448 27.98 35.94 4.78
CA THR A 448 27.12 35.78 3.61
C THR A 448 27.18 34.34 3.09
N SER A 449 26.08 33.60 3.19
CA SER A 449 25.90 32.32 2.49
C SER A 449 24.39 32.06 2.32
N PRO A 450 23.93 31.56 1.16
CA PRO A 450 22.56 31.12 0.98
C PRO A 450 22.24 29.76 1.63
N GLY A 451 23.26 29.01 2.08
CA GLY A 451 23.07 27.62 2.47
C GLY A 451 22.84 26.69 1.28
N LEU A 452 22.24 25.52 1.53
CA LEU A 452 21.95 24.49 0.52
C LEU A 452 20.48 24.05 0.57
N PRO A 453 19.90 23.64 -0.57
CA PRO A 453 18.49 23.26 -0.63
C PRO A 453 18.17 21.94 0.09
N GLY A 454 19.16 21.07 0.32
CA GLY A 454 18.92 19.70 0.78
C GLY A 454 18.71 18.74 -0.39
N LEU A 455 18.37 17.49 -0.10
CA LEU A 455 17.96 16.53 -1.12
C LEU A 455 16.47 16.20 -0.95
N PRO A 456 15.74 15.91 -2.04
CA PRO A 456 14.40 15.36 -1.93
C PRO A 456 14.47 13.93 -1.36
N TYR A 457 13.39 13.48 -0.74
CA TYR A 457 13.20 12.07 -0.40
C TYR A 457 12.16 11.48 -1.34
N CYS A 458 12.52 10.42 -2.05
CA CYS A 458 11.64 9.73 -2.98
C CYS A 458 11.15 8.42 -2.35
N ASP A 459 9.88 8.39 -1.95
CA ASP A 459 9.27 7.20 -1.38
C ASP A 459 8.91 6.21 -2.48
N ALA A 460 9.78 5.22 -2.74
CA ALA A 460 9.55 4.17 -3.72
C ALA A 460 9.17 2.82 -3.09
N ARG A 461 8.70 2.84 -1.83
CA ARG A 461 8.40 1.61 -1.10
C ARG A 461 7.20 0.90 -1.73
N VAL A 462 7.33 -0.41 -1.87
CA VAL A 462 6.31 -1.34 -2.35
C VAL A 462 6.12 -2.43 -1.30
N LYS A 463 4.96 -3.09 -1.29
CA LYS A 463 4.77 -4.29 -0.45
C LYS A 463 4.78 -5.54 -1.31
N PRO A 464 5.33 -6.64 -0.81
CA PRO A 464 5.29 -7.92 -1.49
C PRO A 464 3.86 -8.34 -1.83
N ILE A 465 3.72 -8.90 -3.02
CA ILE A 465 2.51 -9.53 -3.51
C ILE A 465 2.59 -11.01 -3.16
N ASP A 466 1.57 -11.47 -2.46
CA ASP A 466 1.31 -12.88 -2.24
C ASP A 466 -0.13 -13.14 -2.72
N ALA A 467 -0.23 -13.84 -3.86
CA ALA A 467 -1.48 -14.15 -4.53
C ALA A 467 -2.40 -15.00 -3.62
N ASP A 468 -1.86 -15.78 -2.68
CA ASP A 468 -2.66 -16.62 -1.80
C ASP A 468 -3.55 -15.80 -0.86
N ASN A 469 -3.09 -14.61 -0.48
CA ASN A 469 -3.88 -13.70 0.34
C ASN A 469 -5.20 -13.28 -0.33
N TYR A 470 -5.26 -13.35 -1.66
CA TYR A 470 -6.46 -13.01 -2.43
C TYR A 470 -7.35 -14.23 -2.74
N LYS A 471 -6.87 -15.46 -2.50
CA LYS A 471 -7.59 -16.69 -2.85
C LYS A 471 -8.95 -16.79 -2.13
N GLY A 472 -9.03 -16.34 -0.87
CA GLY A 472 -10.29 -16.33 -0.11
C GLY A 472 -11.33 -15.32 -0.62
N MET A 473 -10.89 -14.29 -1.34
CA MET A 473 -11.75 -13.26 -1.96
C MET A 473 -12.13 -13.60 -3.41
N ALA A 474 -11.47 -14.59 -4.02
CA ALA A 474 -11.70 -14.99 -5.39
C ALA A 474 -13.08 -15.63 -5.59
N ASN A 475 -13.67 -15.45 -6.77
CA ASN A 475 -14.92 -16.11 -7.15
C ASN A 475 -14.67 -17.42 -7.93
N TYR A 476 -13.59 -17.42 -8.70
CA TYR A 476 -13.23 -18.51 -9.62
C TYR A 476 -11.76 -18.85 -9.42
N ILE A 477 -11.46 -20.02 -8.88
CA ILE A 477 -10.11 -20.47 -8.55
C ILE A 477 -9.72 -21.60 -9.50
N PHE A 478 -8.81 -21.32 -10.42
CA PHE A 478 -8.21 -22.30 -11.32
C PHE A 478 -6.97 -22.89 -10.67
N GLU A 479 -7.06 -24.17 -10.30
CA GLU A 479 -5.98 -24.85 -9.58
C GLU A 479 -5.85 -26.32 -10.01
N SER A 480 -4.68 -26.90 -9.73
CA SER A 480 -4.42 -28.34 -9.91
C SER A 480 -4.32 -29.04 -8.56
N VAL A 481 -5.34 -29.83 -8.22
CA VAL A 481 -5.36 -30.65 -7.00
C VAL A 481 -5.11 -32.11 -7.37
N GLY A 482 -4.07 -32.71 -6.79
CA GLY A 482 -3.67 -34.09 -7.12
C GLY A 482 -3.30 -34.29 -8.60
N GLY A 483 -2.83 -33.23 -9.27
CA GLY A 483 -2.47 -33.24 -10.70
C GLY A 483 -3.66 -33.20 -11.67
N GLN A 484 -4.89 -32.98 -11.18
CA GLN A 484 -6.06 -32.78 -12.03
C GLN A 484 -6.46 -31.30 -12.03
N PRO A 485 -6.70 -30.69 -13.21
CA PRO A 485 -7.17 -29.32 -13.29
C PRO A 485 -8.63 -29.23 -12.85
N GLN A 486 -8.91 -28.27 -11.97
CA GLN A 486 -10.26 -27.98 -11.49
C GLN A 486 -10.50 -26.47 -11.41
N LEU A 487 -11.77 -26.10 -11.47
CA LEU A 487 -12.27 -24.79 -11.12
C LEU A 487 -13.04 -24.90 -9.81
N THR A 488 -12.57 -24.23 -8.76
CA THR A 488 -13.34 -24.04 -7.52
C THR A 488 -14.10 -22.72 -7.63
N ILE A 489 -15.43 -22.80 -7.53
CA ILE A 489 -16.33 -21.64 -7.53
C ILE A 489 -16.74 -21.35 -6.09
N GLN A 490 -16.70 -20.10 -5.66
CA GLN A 490 -17.15 -19.67 -4.34
C GLN A 490 -17.70 -18.25 -4.38
N HIS A 491 -18.63 -17.93 -3.48
CA HIS A 491 -19.29 -16.63 -3.42
C HIS A 491 -20.01 -16.25 -4.72
N VAL A 492 -20.56 -17.22 -5.46
CA VAL A 492 -21.27 -16.96 -6.71
C VAL A 492 -22.71 -17.43 -6.62
N ARG A 493 -23.63 -16.55 -7.05
CA ARG A 493 -25.06 -16.85 -7.12
C ARG A 493 -25.60 -16.69 -8.53
N ARG A 494 -26.63 -17.46 -8.83
CA ARG A 494 -27.51 -17.26 -9.99
C ARG A 494 -28.45 -16.09 -9.74
N ALA A 495 -29.05 -15.57 -10.81
CA ALA A 495 -30.08 -14.53 -10.74
C ALA A 495 -31.30 -14.92 -9.87
N ASP A 496 -31.55 -16.22 -9.65
CA ASP A 496 -32.59 -16.71 -8.74
C ASP A 496 -32.16 -16.76 -7.26
N GLY A 497 -30.93 -16.34 -6.96
CA GLY A 497 -30.33 -16.33 -5.62
C GLY A 497 -29.68 -17.65 -5.20
N SER A 498 -29.80 -18.72 -5.99
CA SER A 498 -29.16 -20.00 -5.67
C SER A 498 -27.64 -19.93 -5.83
N SER A 499 -26.90 -20.53 -4.88
CA SER A 499 -25.44 -20.62 -4.95
C SER A 499 -25.01 -21.71 -5.92
N ILE A 500 -23.90 -21.45 -6.63
CA ILE A 500 -23.20 -22.44 -7.46
C ILE A 500 -21.79 -22.75 -6.92
N ASP A 501 -21.59 -22.53 -5.62
CA ASP A 501 -20.31 -22.77 -4.97
C ASP A 501 -20.00 -24.28 -5.00
N GLY A 502 -18.76 -24.63 -5.32
CA GLY A 502 -18.35 -26.02 -5.44
C GLY A 502 -17.09 -26.22 -6.27
N VAL A 503 -16.68 -27.49 -6.39
CA VAL A 503 -15.51 -27.89 -7.17
C VAL A 503 -15.96 -28.53 -8.49
N TYR A 504 -15.43 -28.00 -9.59
CA TYR A 504 -15.77 -28.39 -10.96
C TYR A 504 -14.51 -28.91 -11.66
N PRO A 505 -14.34 -30.23 -11.80
CA PRO A 505 -13.24 -30.78 -12.59
C PRO A 505 -13.31 -30.29 -14.03
N LEU A 506 -12.21 -29.75 -14.56
CA LEU A 506 -12.14 -29.34 -15.97
C LEU A 506 -11.91 -30.55 -16.88
N LYS A 507 -11.36 -31.63 -16.32
CA LYS A 507 -11.26 -32.93 -16.97
C LYS A 507 -12.36 -33.86 -16.50
N ASN A 508 -13.18 -34.35 -17.43
CA ASN A 508 -14.28 -35.29 -17.17
C ASN A 508 -15.31 -34.81 -16.11
N PRO A 509 -15.87 -33.58 -16.22
CA PRO A 509 -16.95 -33.17 -15.33
C PRO A 509 -18.17 -34.09 -15.45
N SER A 510 -18.95 -34.25 -14.37
CA SER A 510 -20.28 -34.86 -14.46
C SER A 510 -21.21 -34.04 -15.35
N ALA A 511 -22.29 -34.62 -15.85
CA ALA A 511 -23.24 -33.93 -16.74
C ALA A 511 -23.78 -32.62 -16.14
N GLY A 512 -24.09 -32.61 -14.83
CA GLY A 512 -24.55 -31.41 -14.13
C GLY A 512 -23.46 -30.35 -13.97
N GLN A 513 -22.23 -30.75 -13.64
CA GLN A 513 -21.08 -29.83 -13.57
C GLN A 513 -20.77 -29.23 -14.94
N LEU A 514 -20.80 -30.05 -15.99
CA LEU A 514 -20.56 -29.61 -17.36
C LEU A 514 -21.60 -28.56 -17.79
N GLN A 515 -22.87 -28.76 -17.46
CA GLN A 515 -23.91 -27.78 -17.76
C GLN A 515 -23.63 -26.42 -17.11
N VAL A 516 -23.24 -26.40 -15.83
CA VAL A 516 -22.89 -25.14 -15.14
C VAL A 516 -21.69 -24.48 -15.82
N LEU A 517 -20.62 -25.23 -16.13
CA LEU A 517 -19.45 -24.69 -16.81
C LEU A 517 -19.80 -24.09 -18.18
N GLN A 518 -20.63 -24.78 -18.98
CA GLN A 518 -21.06 -24.33 -20.30
C GLN A 518 -21.97 -23.09 -20.25
N GLU A 519 -22.76 -22.94 -19.18
CA GLU A 519 -23.54 -21.73 -18.93
C GLU A 519 -22.64 -20.56 -18.51
N LEU A 520 -21.53 -20.83 -17.81
CA LEU A 520 -20.66 -19.82 -17.23
C LEU A 520 -19.64 -19.26 -18.24
N MET A 521 -18.98 -20.14 -19.01
CA MET A 521 -17.79 -19.77 -19.80
C MET A 521 -17.77 -20.39 -21.20
N THR A 522 -17.16 -19.68 -22.15
CA THR A 522 -16.84 -20.20 -23.49
C THR A 522 -15.48 -19.68 -23.96
N CYS A 523 -14.64 -20.61 -24.42
CA CYS A 523 -13.28 -20.36 -24.91
C CYS A 523 -13.11 -20.93 -26.32
N ASN A 524 -11.91 -20.74 -26.89
CA ASN A 524 -11.50 -21.21 -28.20
C ASN A 524 -12.47 -20.77 -29.31
N HIS A 525 -12.83 -19.48 -29.33
CA HIS A 525 -13.74 -18.89 -30.32
C HIS A 525 -15.09 -19.60 -30.37
N THR A 526 -15.65 -19.94 -29.19
CA THR A 526 -16.90 -20.69 -28.96
C THR A 526 -16.83 -22.22 -29.13
N ASN A 527 -15.69 -22.76 -29.58
CA ASN A 527 -15.51 -24.20 -29.79
C ASN A 527 -15.35 -24.99 -28.48
N ASP A 528 -14.92 -24.34 -27.39
CA ASP A 528 -14.77 -24.95 -26.08
C ASP A 528 -15.79 -24.36 -25.09
N LYS A 529 -16.98 -24.98 -25.04
CA LYS A 529 -18.02 -24.61 -24.07
C LYS A 529 -17.63 -25.14 -22.69
N GLY A 530 -17.51 -24.23 -21.73
CA GLY A 530 -17.03 -24.53 -20.38
C GLY A 530 -15.52 -24.39 -20.20
N CYS A 531 -14.78 -24.01 -21.25
CA CYS A 531 -13.33 -23.77 -21.18
C CYS A 531 -12.57 -24.96 -20.56
N LEU A 532 -12.85 -26.17 -21.05
CA LEU A 532 -12.34 -27.41 -20.45
C LEU A 532 -10.86 -27.65 -20.73
N ASN A 533 -10.31 -27.06 -21.80
CA ASN A 533 -8.94 -27.30 -22.28
C ASN A 533 -7.97 -26.14 -21.97
N VAL A 534 -8.28 -25.32 -20.95
CA VAL A 534 -7.46 -24.15 -20.60
C VAL A 534 -6.15 -24.53 -19.91
N ARG A 535 -6.05 -25.69 -19.24
CA ARG A 535 -4.80 -26.17 -18.64
C ARG A 535 -3.87 -26.73 -19.73
N GLN A 536 -2.66 -26.19 -19.81
CA GLN A 536 -1.63 -26.61 -20.75
C GLN A 536 -0.75 -27.73 -20.16
N ASN A 537 -0.02 -28.43 -21.03
CA ASN A 537 0.85 -29.54 -20.64
C ASN A 537 2.04 -29.14 -19.74
N ASP A 538 2.48 -27.89 -19.84
CA ASP A 538 3.54 -27.31 -19.00
C ASP A 538 3.02 -26.84 -17.63
N GLY A 539 1.71 -27.00 -17.36
CA GLY A 539 1.07 -26.56 -16.15
C GLY A 539 0.60 -25.10 -16.17
N SER A 540 0.75 -24.37 -17.27
CA SER A 540 0.20 -23.02 -17.42
C SER A 540 -1.30 -23.04 -17.74
N TRP A 541 -1.95 -21.89 -17.58
CA TRP A 541 -3.34 -21.64 -17.97
C TRP A 541 -3.38 -20.77 -19.23
N LEU A 542 -4.17 -21.17 -20.22
CA LEU A 542 -4.38 -20.45 -21.47
C LEU A 542 -5.87 -20.19 -21.67
N LEU A 543 -6.25 -18.92 -21.58
CA LEU A 543 -7.56 -18.40 -21.97
C LEU A 543 -7.49 -17.89 -23.40
N HIS A 544 -7.63 -18.80 -24.37
CA HIS A 544 -7.58 -18.47 -25.80
C HIS A 544 -9.00 -18.24 -26.35
N GLY A 545 -9.20 -17.15 -27.11
CA GLY A 545 -10.45 -16.87 -27.82
C GLY A 545 -11.68 -16.84 -26.91
N VAL A 546 -11.61 -16.10 -25.80
CA VAL A 546 -12.68 -16.02 -24.80
C VAL A 546 -13.89 -15.28 -25.38
N ASN A 547 -15.05 -15.93 -25.36
CA ASN A 547 -16.31 -15.34 -25.82
C ASN A 547 -17.29 -15.05 -24.68
N LYS A 548 -17.20 -15.83 -23.60
CA LYS A 548 -17.97 -15.64 -22.38
C LYS A 548 -17.10 -15.97 -21.17
N MET A 549 -17.06 -15.06 -20.22
CA MET A 549 -16.41 -15.22 -18.93
C MET A 549 -17.26 -14.52 -17.87
N PRO A 550 -17.49 -15.11 -16.69
CA PRO A 550 -18.27 -14.46 -15.65
C PRO A 550 -17.51 -13.28 -15.05
N ALA A 551 -18.24 -12.27 -14.57
CA ALA A 551 -17.64 -11.15 -13.85
C ALA A 551 -17.16 -11.58 -12.45
N GLY A 552 -16.10 -10.93 -11.96
CA GLY A 552 -15.56 -11.16 -10.61
C GLY A 552 -14.05 -11.45 -10.60
N VAL A 553 -13.57 -11.99 -9.48
CA VAL A 553 -12.14 -12.22 -9.25
C VAL A 553 -11.75 -13.65 -9.67
N LEU A 554 -10.80 -13.77 -10.59
CA LEU A 554 -10.24 -15.04 -11.06
C LEU A 554 -8.85 -15.22 -10.47
N TRP A 555 -8.62 -16.36 -9.82
CA TRP A 555 -7.34 -16.72 -9.21
C TRP A 555 -6.74 -17.94 -9.90
N PHE A 556 -5.43 -17.91 -10.18
CA PHE A 556 -4.71 -18.99 -10.86
C PHE A 556 -3.48 -19.43 -10.06
N ASP A 557 -3.31 -20.75 -9.92
CA ASP A 557 -2.18 -21.36 -9.20
C ASP A 557 -0.84 -21.31 -9.94
N ALA A 558 -0.83 -20.84 -11.19
CA ALA A 558 0.32 -20.88 -12.09
C ALA A 558 0.28 -19.72 -13.09
N LYS A 559 1.22 -19.75 -14.05
CA LYS A 559 1.27 -18.81 -15.18
C LYS A 559 -0.06 -18.75 -15.92
N LEU A 560 -0.49 -17.54 -16.28
CA LEU A 560 -1.70 -17.27 -17.05
C LEU A 560 -1.37 -16.58 -18.36
N THR A 561 -1.93 -17.07 -19.47
CA THR A 561 -1.94 -16.38 -20.76
C THR A 561 -3.38 -16.12 -21.18
N VAL A 562 -3.71 -14.86 -21.48
CA VAL A 562 -4.96 -14.45 -22.11
C VAL A 562 -4.66 -14.10 -23.56
N ASP A 563 -5.21 -14.90 -24.47
CA ASP A 563 -4.93 -14.81 -25.90
C ASP A 563 -6.21 -14.62 -26.72
N GLY A 564 -6.57 -13.35 -26.90
CA GLY A 564 -7.77 -12.95 -27.64
C GLY A 564 -9.07 -13.13 -26.86
N THR A 565 -9.93 -12.12 -26.93
CA THR A 565 -11.28 -12.09 -26.36
C THR A 565 -12.23 -11.37 -27.30
N SER A 566 -13.42 -11.93 -27.56
CA SER A 566 -14.43 -11.26 -28.40
C SER A 566 -15.29 -10.26 -27.60
N THR A 567 -15.11 -10.21 -26.28
CA THR A 567 -15.82 -9.34 -25.35
C THR A 567 -14.86 -8.73 -24.35
N ASN A 568 -15.29 -7.69 -23.65
CA ASN A 568 -14.57 -7.19 -22.48
C ASN A 568 -14.56 -8.27 -21.39
N LEU A 569 -13.44 -8.35 -20.67
CA LEU A 569 -13.31 -9.18 -19.47
C LEU A 569 -13.61 -8.30 -18.26
N LEU A 570 -14.67 -8.63 -17.51
CA LEU A 570 -15.09 -7.87 -16.32
C LEU A 570 -14.47 -8.49 -15.07
N ASN A 571 -13.13 -8.52 -15.02
CA ASN A 571 -12.39 -9.40 -14.14
C ASN A 571 -11.19 -8.74 -13.47
N THR A 572 -10.93 -9.18 -12.23
CA THR A 572 -9.61 -9.12 -11.60
C THR A 572 -8.91 -10.44 -11.87
N LEU A 573 -7.72 -10.39 -12.47
CA LEU A 573 -6.87 -11.56 -12.69
C LEU A 573 -5.79 -11.60 -11.62
N VAL A 574 -5.77 -12.66 -10.80
CA VAL A 574 -4.76 -12.88 -9.76
C VAL A 574 -4.02 -14.17 -10.05
N ASN A 575 -2.69 -14.17 -10.04
CA ASN A 575 -1.95 -15.40 -10.29
C ASN A 575 -0.57 -15.45 -9.59
N ARG A 576 -0.13 -16.69 -9.27
CA ARG A 576 1.20 -16.96 -8.68
C ARG A 576 2.35 -16.95 -9.68
N GLY A 577 2.06 -17.06 -10.98
CA GLY A 577 3.07 -17.17 -12.04
C GLY A 577 3.12 -15.94 -12.94
N ASP A 578 3.79 -16.03 -14.10
CA ASP A 578 3.76 -14.93 -15.07
C ASP A 578 2.35 -14.66 -15.58
N ILE A 579 2.07 -13.43 -15.98
CA ILE A 579 0.87 -13.09 -16.77
C ILE A 579 1.23 -12.60 -18.17
N ALA A 580 0.59 -13.15 -19.19
CA ALA A 580 0.74 -12.72 -20.58
C ALA A 580 -0.60 -12.29 -21.17
N LEU A 581 -0.69 -11.04 -21.60
CA LEU A 581 -1.84 -10.45 -22.30
C LEU A 581 -1.43 -10.16 -23.76
N THR A 582 -1.88 -10.98 -24.71
CA THR A 582 -1.42 -10.92 -26.12
C THR A 582 -2.10 -9.78 -26.90
N GLY A 583 -1.44 -9.24 -27.92
CA GLY A 583 -1.84 -7.96 -28.53
C GLY A 583 -2.80 -7.97 -29.72
N SER A 584 -3.49 -9.07 -30.01
CA SER A 584 -4.47 -9.09 -31.12
C SER A 584 -5.78 -9.78 -30.76
N GLY A 585 -6.89 -9.24 -31.25
CA GLY A 585 -8.20 -9.88 -31.17
C GLY A 585 -8.79 -9.91 -29.75
N HIS A 586 -8.56 -8.88 -28.95
CA HIS A 586 -9.06 -8.75 -27.58
C HIS A 586 -9.97 -7.51 -27.40
N GLY A 587 -10.87 -7.60 -26.42
CA GLY A 587 -11.58 -6.45 -25.84
C GLY A 587 -10.78 -5.80 -24.71
N ASP A 588 -11.46 -4.99 -23.89
CA ASP A 588 -10.85 -4.37 -22.70
C ASP A 588 -10.80 -5.35 -21.53
N LEU A 589 -9.78 -5.23 -20.66
CA LEU A 589 -9.79 -5.84 -19.33
C LEU A 589 -10.26 -4.80 -18.31
N VAL A 590 -11.39 -5.04 -17.66
CA VAL A 590 -12.07 -4.07 -16.79
C VAL A 590 -12.28 -4.69 -15.43
N ALA A 591 -11.62 -4.16 -14.41
CA ALA A 591 -11.83 -4.54 -13.01
C ALA A 591 -13.30 -4.32 -12.62
N PRO A 592 -13.90 -5.17 -11.78
CA PRO A 592 -15.34 -5.14 -11.55
C PRO A 592 -15.91 -3.77 -11.13
N ASN A 593 -15.23 -3.03 -10.26
CA ASN A 593 -15.72 -1.71 -9.83
C ASN A 593 -15.72 -0.68 -10.97
N PHE A 594 -14.78 -0.78 -11.91
CA PHE A 594 -14.67 0.08 -13.09
C PHE A 594 -15.72 -0.25 -14.16
N ALA A 595 -16.26 -1.48 -14.14
CA ALA A 595 -17.35 -1.89 -15.03
C ALA A 595 -18.71 -1.33 -14.57
N GLY A 596 -18.85 -1.02 -13.28
CA GLY A 596 -20.08 -0.58 -12.66
C GLY A 596 -20.99 -1.73 -12.20
N ALA A 597 -21.76 -1.49 -11.13
CA ALA A 597 -22.53 -2.52 -10.45
C ALA A 597 -23.55 -3.21 -11.36
N ALA A 598 -24.22 -2.47 -12.26
CA ALA A 598 -25.18 -3.06 -13.19
C ALA A 598 -24.56 -4.14 -14.11
N ALA A 599 -23.31 -3.94 -14.55
CA ALA A 599 -22.63 -4.89 -15.44
C ALA A 599 -22.11 -6.13 -14.68
N VAL A 600 -21.70 -5.96 -13.41
CA VAL A 600 -21.14 -7.04 -12.58
C VAL A 600 -22.22 -7.83 -11.85
N CYS A 601 -23.18 -7.13 -11.25
CA CYS A 601 -24.19 -7.68 -10.36
C CYS A 601 -25.51 -8.03 -11.07
N GLY A 602 -25.77 -7.43 -12.23
CA GLY A 602 -26.97 -7.71 -13.04
C GLY A 602 -26.89 -8.97 -13.90
N GLY A 603 -25.76 -9.70 -13.86
CA GLY A 603 -25.53 -10.89 -14.66
C GLY A 603 -26.37 -12.11 -14.25
N ALA A 604 -26.50 -13.08 -15.16
CA ALA A 604 -27.14 -14.38 -14.85
C ALA A 604 -26.41 -15.14 -13.73
N PHE A 605 -25.12 -14.87 -13.57
CA PHE A 605 -24.28 -15.25 -12.45
C PHE A 605 -23.60 -13.98 -11.93
N TYR A 606 -23.57 -13.77 -10.62
CA TYR A 606 -22.93 -12.60 -10.02
C TYR A 606 -22.09 -12.96 -8.78
N PRO A 607 -20.99 -12.23 -8.54
CA PRO A 607 -20.13 -12.41 -7.37
C PRO A 607 -20.79 -11.81 -6.11
N ALA A 608 -21.38 -12.67 -5.28
CA ALA A 608 -22.17 -12.29 -4.11
C ALA A 608 -21.35 -11.66 -2.97
N ASN A 609 -20.02 -11.76 -3.01
CA ASN A 609 -19.12 -11.04 -2.10
C ASN A 609 -18.82 -9.60 -2.56
N LEU A 610 -19.00 -9.28 -3.85
CA LEU A 610 -18.80 -7.93 -4.40
C LEU A 610 -20.12 -7.16 -4.50
N CYS A 611 -21.23 -7.87 -4.66
CA CYS A 611 -22.56 -7.31 -4.90
C CYS A 611 -23.41 -7.35 -3.63
N ALA A 612 -23.94 -6.19 -3.21
CA ALA A 612 -24.95 -6.14 -2.16
C ALA A 612 -26.32 -6.55 -2.74
N ASP A 613 -26.61 -6.06 -3.95
CA ASP A 613 -27.84 -6.29 -4.71
C ASP A 613 -27.50 -6.42 -6.21
N HIS A 614 -28.50 -6.53 -7.09
CA HIS A 614 -28.28 -6.68 -8.54
C HIS A 614 -27.80 -5.41 -9.27
N ASP A 615 -27.82 -4.26 -8.60
CA ASP A 615 -27.44 -2.96 -9.13
C ASP A 615 -26.54 -2.15 -8.18
N SER A 616 -26.07 -2.77 -7.09
CA SER A 616 -25.25 -2.13 -6.05
C SER A 616 -24.05 -3.00 -5.64
N PHE A 617 -22.93 -2.34 -5.35
CA PHE A 617 -21.78 -3.00 -4.73
C PHE A 617 -21.89 -2.98 -3.20
N VAL A 618 -21.21 -3.92 -2.55
CA VAL A 618 -21.02 -3.88 -1.10
C VAL A 618 -20.22 -2.65 -0.66
N THR A 619 -20.46 -2.17 0.56
CA THR A 619 -19.71 -1.07 1.17
C THR A 619 -18.82 -1.56 2.31
N TRP A 620 -17.78 -0.78 2.63
CA TRP A 620 -16.85 -1.07 3.73
C TRP A 620 -16.35 0.22 4.37
N GLU A 621 -15.90 0.15 5.61
CA GLU A 621 -15.35 1.29 6.37
C GLU A 621 -13.85 1.14 6.54
N ASN A 622 -13.10 2.22 6.36
CA ASN A 622 -11.67 2.26 6.68
C ASN A 622 -11.47 2.92 8.05
N PRO A 623 -11.11 2.17 9.11
CA PRO A 623 -10.90 2.75 10.44
C PRO A 623 -9.69 3.68 10.51
N ASN A 624 -8.78 3.61 9.54
CA ASN A 624 -7.56 4.42 9.48
C ASN A 624 -7.71 5.67 8.61
N ASP A 625 -8.86 5.85 7.95
CA ASP A 625 -9.17 7.04 7.18
C ASP A 625 -10.45 7.67 7.74
N LEU A 626 -10.30 8.84 8.35
CA LEU A 626 -11.39 9.52 9.04
C LEU A 626 -11.93 10.65 8.15
N ASP A 627 -13.24 10.84 8.18
CA ASP A 627 -13.88 12.03 7.62
C ASP A 627 -13.54 13.28 8.43
N ASP A 628 -13.98 14.45 7.95
CA ASP A 628 -13.73 15.73 8.62
C ASP A 628 -14.36 15.79 10.03
N GLU A 629 -15.32 14.90 10.30
CA GLU A 629 -16.00 14.70 11.58
C GLU A 629 -15.33 13.64 12.49
N GLY A 630 -14.27 12.98 12.03
CA GLY A 630 -13.51 11.99 12.80
C GLY A 630 -14.09 10.57 12.81
N ASN A 631 -15.03 10.24 11.92
CA ASN A 631 -15.59 8.90 11.76
C ASN A 631 -14.88 8.13 10.64
N PRO A 632 -14.81 6.79 10.71
CA PRO A 632 -14.30 5.97 9.61
C PRO A 632 -15.04 6.27 8.30
N ARG A 633 -14.28 6.61 7.25
CA ARG A 633 -14.85 6.88 5.94
C ARG A 633 -15.43 5.59 5.35
N VAL A 634 -16.63 5.71 4.77
CA VAL A 634 -17.33 4.63 4.07
C VAL A 634 -16.95 4.64 2.58
N TYR A 635 -16.63 3.47 2.06
CA TYR A 635 -16.24 3.20 0.69
C TYR A 635 -17.21 2.22 0.02
N THR A 636 -17.42 2.38 -1.28
CA THR A 636 -18.26 1.49 -2.10
C THR A 636 -17.39 0.63 -3.02
N GLY A 637 -17.68 -0.67 -3.09
CA GLY A 637 -16.89 -1.64 -3.84
C GLY A 637 -15.68 -2.13 -3.05
N LEU A 638 -15.45 -3.45 -3.04
CA LEU A 638 -14.28 -4.01 -2.37
C LEU A 638 -12.98 -3.62 -3.11
N PRO A 639 -11.87 -3.36 -2.40
CA PRO A 639 -10.61 -2.90 -3.01
C PRO A 639 -10.04 -3.85 -4.07
N ILE A 640 -10.18 -5.17 -3.90
CA ILE A 640 -9.70 -6.15 -4.89
C ILE A 640 -10.34 -5.92 -6.27
N ALA A 641 -11.59 -5.45 -6.30
CA ALA A 641 -12.34 -5.18 -7.52
C ALA A 641 -11.96 -3.84 -8.21
N ASN A 642 -11.03 -3.06 -7.63
CA ASN A 642 -10.36 -1.95 -8.29
C ASN A 642 -9.08 -2.38 -9.03
N THR A 643 -8.67 -3.66 -8.89
CA THR A 643 -7.47 -4.21 -9.51
C THR A 643 -7.84 -5.06 -10.72
N ALA A 644 -7.20 -4.83 -11.85
CA ALA A 644 -7.40 -5.65 -13.04
C ALA A 644 -6.40 -6.83 -13.07
N VAL A 645 -5.17 -6.61 -12.61
CA VAL A 645 -4.09 -7.62 -12.65
C VAL A 645 -3.29 -7.60 -11.35
N VAL A 646 -3.09 -8.78 -10.76
CA VAL A 646 -2.16 -9.06 -9.66
C VAL A 646 -1.34 -10.29 -10.03
N SER A 647 -0.02 -10.12 -10.19
CA SER A 647 0.91 -11.22 -10.50
C SER A 647 2.06 -11.21 -9.49
N GLU A 648 2.42 -12.38 -8.96
CA GLU A 648 3.63 -12.53 -8.12
C GLU A 648 4.94 -12.44 -8.93
N GLU A 649 4.85 -12.57 -10.25
CA GLU A 649 5.97 -12.75 -11.17
C GLU A 649 5.96 -11.66 -12.26
N ASP A 650 6.47 -11.98 -13.45
CA ASP A 650 6.57 -11.07 -14.59
C ASP A 650 5.21 -10.85 -15.28
N ALA A 651 5.10 -9.74 -16.02
CA ALA A 651 4.03 -9.53 -16.99
C ALA A 651 4.55 -9.21 -18.39
N THR A 652 3.87 -9.74 -19.40
CA THR A 652 4.00 -9.33 -20.80
C THR A 652 2.67 -8.80 -21.29
N MET A 653 2.63 -7.56 -21.79
CA MET A 653 1.39 -6.91 -22.23
C MET A 653 1.60 -6.16 -23.54
N ALA A 654 0.61 -6.20 -24.42
CA ALA A 654 0.66 -5.53 -25.72
C ALA A 654 -0.72 -5.01 -26.14
N GLY A 655 -0.88 -3.70 -26.36
CA GLY A 655 -2.11 -3.13 -26.95
C GLY A 655 -3.38 -3.15 -26.09
N TRP A 656 -3.34 -3.65 -24.85
CA TRP A 656 -4.52 -3.73 -23.98
C TRP A 656 -4.94 -2.37 -23.42
N THR A 657 -6.25 -2.15 -23.40
CA THR A 657 -6.87 -1.17 -22.50
C THR A 657 -7.29 -1.90 -21.23
N ILE A 658 -6.68 -1.51 -20.11
CA ILE A 658 -6.90 -2.05 -18.79
C ILE A 658 -7.57 -0.97 -17.96
N LYS A 659 -8.73 -1.25 -17.35
CA LYS A 659 -9.41 -0.35 -16.43
C LYS A 659 -9.35 -0.95 -15.04
N GLY A 660 -8.60 -0.34 -14.15
CA GLY A 660 -8.20 -0.90 -12.87
C GLY A 660 -6.67 -0.98 -12.76
N SER A 661 -6.21 -1.18 -11.53
CA SER A 661 -4.79 -1.16 -11.20
C SER A 661 -4.07 -2.45 -11.63
N VAL A 662 -2.76 -2.36 -11.83
CA VAL A 662 -1.87 -3.46 -12.21
C VAL A 662 -0.73 -3.55 -11.19
N LEU A 663 -0.62 -4.71 -10.51
CA LEU A 663 0.37 -4.99 -9.49
C LEU A 663 1.23 -6.19 -9.91
N LEU A 664 2.53 -5.99 -10.04
CA LEU A 664 3.47 -7.00 -10.53
C LEU A 664 4.61 -7.23 -9.54
N GLY A 665 4.86 -8.49 -9.21
CA GLY A 665 5.90 -8.88 -8.28
C GLY A 665 7.29 -8.70 -8.86
N LYS A 666 7.46 -8.85 -10.19
CA LYS A 666 8.76 -8.74 -10.85
C LYS A 666 8.73 -7.74 -12.02
N LYS A 667 8.95 -8.18 -13.26
CA LYS A 667 9.18 -7.29 -14.41
C LYS A 667 7.92 -7.03 -15.22
N LEU A 668 7.95 -5.92 -15.97
CA LEU A 668 6.99 -5.62 -17.02
C LEU A 668 7.69 -5.55 -18.37
N PHE A 669 7.17 -6.31 -19.33
CA PHE A 669 7.57 -6.26 -20.73
C PHE A 669 6.40 -5.75 -21.57
N THR A 670 6.63 -4.65 -22.29
CA THR A 670 5.69 -4.17 -23.31
C THR A 670 6.27 -4.34 -24.71
N ASN A 671 5.45 -4.86 -25.62
CA ASN A 671 5.81 -4.99 -27.03
C ASN A 671 4.64 -4.58 -27.92
N GLY A 672 4.95 -4.16 -29.14
CA GLY A 672 3.93 -3.87 -30.17
C GLY A 672 3.20 -2.56 -29.93
N ALA A 673 1.94 -2.62 -29.50
CA ALA A 673 1.04 -1.47 -29.36
C ALA A 673 0.96 -0.96 -27.90
N THR A 674 0.57 0.30 -27.74
CA THR A 674 0.47 0.96 -26.42
C THR A 674 -0.47 0.21 -25.48
N VAL A 675 0.01 -0.09 -24.28
CA VAL A 675 -0.83 -0.55 -23.18
C VAL A 675 -1.36 0.68 -22.44
N THR A 676 -2.67 0.78 -22.28
CA THR A 676 -3.32 1.88 -21.56
C THR A 676 -3.92 1.35 -20.27
N ILE A 677 -3.55 1.92 -19.12
CA ILE A 677 -4.06 1.54 -17.80
C ILE A 677 -4.83 2.72 -17.24
N GLN A 678 -6.13 2.56 -16.99
CA GLN A 678 -6.94 3.52 -16.24
C GLN A 678 -6.93 3.11 -14.76
N GLY A 679 -5.95 3.58 -13.99
CA GLY A 679 -5.66 3.10 -12.64
C GLY A 679 -4.22 3.40 -12.23
N SER A 680 -3.59 2.50 -11.47
CA SER A 680 -2.16 2.58 -11.12
C SER A 680 -1.36 1.38 -11.63
N LEU A 681 -0.04 1.54 -11.73
CA LEU A 681 0.92 0.51 -12.12
C LEU A 681 2.02 0.41 -11.06
N THR A 682 2.20 -0.77 -10.47
CA THR A 682 3.33 -1.08 -9.58
C THR A 682 4.11 -2.27 -10.12
N VAL A 683 5.43 -2.12 -10.23
CA VAL A 683 6.34 -3.14 -10.77
C VAL A 683 7.47 -3.42 -9.77
N GLY A 684 7.79 -4.70 -9.57
CA GLY A 684 8.88 -5.15 -8.71
C GLY A 684 8.50 -5.28 -7.23
N SER A 685 7.26 -5.60 -6.91
CA SER A 685 6.80 -5.73 -5.50
C SER A 685 7.50 -6.85 -4.71
N ASN A 686 7.85 -7.96 -5.36
CA ASN A 686 8.49 -9.13 -4.75
C ASN A 686 10.00 -9.13 -4.96
N GLU A 687 10.48 -8.50 -6.02
CA GLU A 687 11.90 -8.42 -6.34
C GLU A 687 12.22 -7.10 -7.02
N ARG A 688 13.35 -6.49 -6.65
CA ARG A 688 13.85 -5.31 -7.35
C ARG A 688 14.07 -5.64 -8.83
N SER A 689 13.33 -4.98 -9.71
CA SER A 689 13.20 -5.39 -11.11
C SER A 689 13.34 -4.21 -12.06
N ASP A 690 14.36 -4.27 -12.91
CA ASP A 690 14.57 -3.26 -13.96
C ASP A 690 13.50 -3.40 -15.05
N THR A 691 12.89 -2.28 -15.41
CA THR A 691 11.83 -2.19 -16.40
C THR A 691 12.32 -1.47 -17.64
N THR A 692 12.10 -2.08 -18.81
CA THR A 692 12.36 -1.44 -20.10
C THR A 692 11.06 -1.20 -20.83
N ILE A 693 10.75 0.06 -21.12
CA ILE A 693 9.62 0.45 -21.95
C ILE A 693 10.15 0.80 -23.34
N SER A 694 9.75 0.01 -24.33
CA SER A 694 10.21 0.13 -25.72
C SER A 694 9.03 0.35 -26.69
N ALA A 695 9.12 -0.16 -27.93
CA ALA A 695 8.09 0.03 -28.95
C ALA A 695 6.70 -0.46 -28.46
N GLY A 696 5.73 0.45 -28.49
CA GLY A 696 4.39 0.30 -27.93
C GLY A 696 4.12 1.34 -26.84
N GLY A 697 4.98 1.41 -25.82
CA GLY A 697 4.81 2.34 -24.71
C GLY A 697 3.71 1.96 -23.71
N ILE A 698 3.57 2.79 -22.66
CA ILE A 698 2.58 2.66 -21.60
C ILE A 698 1.96 4.04 -21.35
N ALA A 699 0.64 4.09 -21.26
CA ALA A 699 -0.08 5.27 -20.77
C ALA A 699 -0.85 4.90 -19.52
N VAL A 700 -0.70 5.68 -18.46
CA VAL A 700 -1.50 5.53 -17.24
C VAL A 700 -2.43 6.74 -17.12
N ASP A 701 -3.72 6.49 -17.06
CA ASP A 701 -4.76 7.49 -16.89
C ASP A 701 -5.31 7.35 -15.47
N VAL A 702 -5.16 8.39 -14.65
CA VAL A 702 -5.70 8.36 -13.29
C VAL A 702 -7.13 8.92 -13.36
N PRO A 703 -8.17 8.13 -13.05
CA PRO A 703 -9.54 8.62 -13.13
C PRO A 703 -9.77 9.85 -12.22
N ASP A 704 -10.49 10.86 -12.69
CA ASP A 704 -10.97 11.94 -11.85
C ASP A 704 -12.28 11.48 -11.16
N GLY A 705 -12.26 11.26 -9.84
CA GLY A 705 -13.40 10.70 -9.09
C GLY A 705 -13.18 10.63 -7.59
N ASP A 706 -14.26 10.41 -6.83
CA ASP A 706 -14.20 10.14 -5.39
C ASP A 706 -13.26 8.95 -5.14
N GLY A 707 -12.41 9.02 -4.10
CA GLY A 707 -11.32 8.08 -3.83
C GLY A 707 -11.68 6.58 -3.70
N SER A 708 -12.92 6.18 -3.97
CA SER A 708 -13.40 4.79 -4.04
C SER A 708 -12.91 4.04 -5.28
N LEU A 709 -12.71 4.74 -6.41
CA LEU A 709 -12.21 4.18 -7.67
C LEU A 709 -10.72 4.47 -7.92
N ASN A 710 -10.16 5.38 -7.13
CA ASN A 710 -8.82 5.88 -7.28
C ASN A 710 -7.88 5.19 -6.32
N VAL A 711 -7.08 4.29 -6.90
CA VAL A 711 -5.85 3.75 -6.33
C VAL A 711 -6.11 2.64 -5.31
N VAL A 712 -5.65 1.44 -5.68
CA VAL A 712 -5.66 0.30 -4.77
C VAL A 712 -4.62 0.54 -3.67
N PRO A 713 -4.99 0.36 -2.42
CA PRO A 713 -4.04 0.32 -1.32
C PRO A 713 -3.17 -0.93 -1.39
N VAL A 714 -1.87 -0.78 -1.20
CA VAL A 714 -0.96 -1.90 -1.01
C VAL A 714 -1.28 -2.56 0.33
N CYS A 715 -1.63 -3.85 0.32
CA CYS A 715 -2.00 -4.58 1.53
C CYS A 715 -0.77 -4.74 2.43
N SER A 716 -0.84 -4.31 3.70
CA SER A 716 0.01 -4.99 4.68
C SER A 716 -0.45 -6.46 4.73
N ALA A 717 0.47 -7.37 5.08
CA ALA A 717 0.00 -8.61 5.68
C ALA A 717 -1.01 -8.20 6.75
N GLY A 718 -2.26 -8.65 6.65
CA GLY A 718 -3.17 -8.51 7.77
C GLY A 718 -2.40 -9.04 8.97
N ASN A 719 -2.39 -8.30 10.08
CA ASN A 719 -1.75 -8.85 11.25
C ASN A 719 -2.52 -10.15 11.51
N PRO A 720 -1.89 -11.35 11.47
CA PRO A 720 -2.52 -12.49 12.10
C PRO A 720 -2.87 -11.99 13.48
N ALA A 721 -4.12 -12.15 13.93
CA ALA A 721 -4.57 -11.63 15.21
C ALA A 721 -3.43 -11.82 16.24
N ILE A 722 -2.69 -10.74 16.55
CA ILE A 722 -1.53 -10.90 17.42
C ILE A 722 -2.19 -11.15 18.76
N PRO A 723 -1.93 -12.29 19.42
CA PRO A 723 -2.34 -12.47 20.80
C PRO A 723 -1.60 -11.40 21.60
N ALA A 724 -2.28 -10.29 21.91
CA ALA A 724 -1.78 -9.32 22.87
C ALA A 724 -1.86 -10.03 24.24
N GLY A 725 -0.74 -10.64 24.62
CA GLY A 725 -0.61 -11.56 25.75
C GLY A 725 -1.20 -12.95 25.45
N PRO A 726 -0.60 -14.04 25.95
CA PRO A 726 -1.23 -15.35 25.84
C PRO A 726 -2.54 -15.33 26.62
N ALA A 727 -3.68 -15.33 25.92
CA ALA A 727 -4.92 -15.80 26.52
C ALA A 727 -4.63 -17.20 27.07
N THR A 728 -4.92 -17.42 28.34
CA THR A 728 -4.76 -18.74 28.95
C THR A 728 -6.13 -19.26 29.26
N ALA A 729 -6.44 -20.49 28.84
CA ALA A 729 -7.64 -21.20 29.26
C ALA A 729 -7.19 -22.61 29.62
N SER A 730 -7.18 -22.93 30.91
CA SER A 730 -6.77 -24.25 31.40
C SER A 730 -7.89 -24.87 32.20
N VAL A 731 -8.09 -26.18 32.03
CA VAL A 731 -9.04 -26.92 32.87
C VAL A 731 -8.42 -27.05 34.26
N LEU A 732 -9.03 -26.41 35.26
CA LEU A 732 -8.61 -26.54 36.66
C LEU A 732 -9.00 -27.90 37.23
N TRP A 733 -10.24 -28.30 36.97
CA TRP A 733 -10.73 -29.63 37.31
C TRP A 733 -11.97 -29.94 36.47
N SER A 734 -12.26 -31.23 36.38
CA SER A 734 -13.49 -31.75 35.77
C SER A 734 -13.96 -32.99 36.51
N ARG A 735 -15.25 -33.30 36.42
CA ARG A 735 -15.82 -34.57 36.88
C ARG A 735 -16.99 -34.98 36.01
N TYR A 736 -17.22 -36.28 35.91
CA TYR A 736 -18.47 -36.80 35.35
C TYR A 736 -19.61 -36.63 36.37
N LEU A 737 -20.80 -36.32 35.86
CA LEU A 737 -22.05 -36.27 36.64
C LEU A 737 -22.87 -37.54 36.44
#